data_AF-A0A149TX36-F1
#
_entry.id   AF-A0A149TX36-F1
#
_cell.length_a   1.000
_cell.length_b   1.000
_cell.length_c   1.000
_cell.angle_alpha   90.00
_cell.angle_beta   90.00
_cell.angle_gamma   90.00
#
_symmetry.space_group_name_H-M   'P 1'
#
loop_
_entity.id
_entity.type
_entity.pdbx_description
1 polymer ?
#
loop_
_entity_poly.entity_id
_entity_poly.type
_entity_poly.pdbx_seq_one_letter_code
_entity_poly.pdbx_strand_id
1 'polypeptide(L)'
;MAYRPSRERRLRRRHALAAATALGSVAAYAVIEPPREAHAQFRPQPMHLNTGRTTSSDDPATFQADKVDYDDNEHTVTWTGNVQVWQGDHVMRADKIVYDRDTGVVAARGNVATVQPDGSVLYAHYAELSGNMRDGIMQHVNAVLPENAKLAANGMRRTGGKLNDMSRAVYTACKICEKDKTRAPFWQFRAFDATQDLEHQKIDFRDAYLDILGIPVIYLPYFSMTDPSAKRHSGFLMPGITPHDRYLGTYFTIPYYWVIDDQSDMTVQGLFSTKTGPQISAQYRNRFNFGSLNIQGGLAYDTHRADSYTNDFGHDVEGGGGHGVQGYLFANAQFAINKYWRAGANVNVATSADYMRDYRIQGYGSDTLNSNAYLEGFGTGSYSRVDGQFYQGLNQGVIRNTDLPFVLPRYTYSFLGQPDAWGGRFGVSTTDFNVKRNNGTSDIRGQMALNWDRPFRNRLGQQFLLTLHLDSMVYRARKLYQQPNYYQNHKTLTSGQVLPTIALKTNWPFVRTFEHGRGSQIIEPIVQGIYAPNTGAGANDLIPNEDSLAYEFTDSTLFSLNRYQGTDRLDGGLRGNVGIHANWTWDGHEVDLLAGESFQEHITHDRIPYSGLDHHASDLVMRARVSPNQYFDFNARMRLDPYTTKVNFGDALFSAGVPHFRIRGGYVYEPVTPYYYYATNYRDSNPPALYYVKTSELSGGFSTDWENWHLSGFARRSLSRKEFVSLGGDIGYNNDCFGIDFMYLKQYTSIGGQQRNSTYLFTVSLKTLGAFGLK
;
A
#
# COMPACT_ATOMS: atom_id res chain seq x y z
N MET A 1 -65.62 30.46 5.13
CA MET A 1 -65.28 30.75 3.71
C MET A 1 -63.93 30.08 3.44
N ALA A 2 -63.85 28.84 2.96
CA ALA A 2 -63.99 28.42 1.54
C ALA A 2 -62.91 29.13 0.69
N TYR A 3 -61.92 28.50 0.01
CA TYR A 3 -61.87 27.28 -0.81
C TYR A 3 -60.40 26.81 -0.98
N ARG A 4 -60.17 25.51 -1.21
CA ARG A 4 -58.95 24.86 -1.81
C ARG A 4 -59.11 24.84 -3.36
N PRO A 5 -58.10 24.60 -4.26
CA PRO A 5 -57.23 23.39 -4.26
C PRO A 5 -55.80 23.48 -4.91
N SER A 6 -55.02 22.38 -4.71
CA SER A 6 -53.92 21.72 -5.48
C SER A 6 -53.16 22.42 -6.65
N ARG A 7 -51.84 22.22 -6.90
CA ARG A 7 -51.16 20.98 -7.35
C ARG A 7 -49.61 21.12 -7.35
N GLU A 8 -48.95 19.96 -7.44
CA GLU A 8 -47.52 19.60 -7.34
C GLU A 8 -46.53 20.31 -8.31
N ARG A 9 -45.28 20.48 -7.84
CA ARG A 9 -44.08 20.34 -8.69
C ARG A 9 -42.85 19.92 -7.86
N ARG A 10 -42.30 18.76 -8.22
CA ARG A 10 -41.02 18.18 -7.77
C ARG A 10 -39.83 19.08 -8.17
N LEU A 11 -38.74 19.06 -7.38
CA LEU A 11 -37.31 19.41 -7.66
C LEU A 11 -36.74 20.02 -6.35
N ARG A 12 -35.54 19.73 -5.84
CA ARG A 12 -34.42 18.86 -6.23
C ARG A 12 -33.57 18.70 -4.95
N ARG A 13 -33.18 17.47 -4.62
CA ARG A 13 -32.32 17.16 -3.47
C ARG A 13 -30.94 17.77 -3.67
N ARG A 14 -30.40 18.44 -2.66
CA ARG A 14 -29.04 18.96 -2.60
C ARG A 14 -28.25 18.07 -1.62
N HIS A 15 -27.28 17.33 -2.14
CA HIS A 15 -26.33 16.52 -1.37
C HIS A 15 -24.93 16.78 -1.93
N ALA A 16 -23.97 16.90 -1.02
CA ALA A 16 -22.52 16.71 -1.12
C ALA A 16 -21.82 17.71 -0.15
N LEU A 17 -20.64 17.48 0.42
CA LEU A 17 -19.61 16.44 0.28
C LEU A 17 -18.76 16.55 1.58
N ALA A 18 -18.37 15.42 2.18
CA ALA A 18 -17.26 15.35 3.14
C ALA A 18 -16.80 13.90 3.20
N ALA A 19 -15.70 13.59 2.53
CA ALA A 19 -14.94 12.34 2.69
C ALA A 19 -13.62 12.43 1.90
N ALA A 20 -12.62 13.13 2.42
CA ALA A 20 -11.29 13.17 1.81
C ALA A 20 -10.15 13.30 2.85
N THR A 21 -10.24 12.66 4.02
CA THR A 21 -9.13 12.62 5.00
C THR A 21 -9.21 11.38 5.91
N ALA A 22 -9.17 10.15 5.37
CA ALA A 22 -9.01 8.95 6.24
C ALA A 22 -8.60 7.66 5.49
N LEU A 23 -7.66 7.71 4.53
CA LEU A 23 -7.15 6.48 3.87
C LEU A 23 -5.62 6.34 3.89
N GLY A 24 -4.92 7.13 4.70
CA GLY A 24 -3.46 7.23 4.68
C GLY A 24 -2.66 6.30 5.60
N SER A 25 -3.26 5.48 6.47
CA SER A 25 -2.47 4.88 7.58
C SER A 25 -2.82 3.44 8.00
N VAL A 26 -3.37 2.60 7.11
CA VAL A 26 -3.60 1.16 7.43
C VAL A 26 -2.67 0.21 6.65
N ALA A 27 -1.79 0.70 5.77
CA ALA A 27 -0.95 -0.17 4.93
C ALA A 27 0.47 -0.46 5.47
N ALA A 28 0.81 -0.10 6.71
CA ALA A 28 2.17 -0.31 7.21
C ALA A 28 2.23 -0.55 8.73
N TYR A 29 1.73 -1.70 9.19
CA TYR A 29 2.35 -2.38 10.34
C TYR A 29 2.39 -3.88 10.09
N ALA A 30 3.62 -4.37 10.12
CA ALA A 30 4.06 -5.67 9.71
C ALA A 30 3.40 -6.81 10.51
N VAL A 31 3.00 -7.82 9.76
CA VAL A 31 3.06 -9.22 10.18
C VAL A 31 4.52 -9.54 10.48
N ILE A 32 4.89 -9.65 11.75
CA ILE A 32 6.04 -10.43 12.21
C ILE A 32 5.63 -11.12 13.52
N GLU A 33 4.99 -12.29 13.40
CA GLU A 33 5.12 -13.32 14.42
C GLU A 33 5.95 -14.46 13.80
N PRO A 34 7.06 -14.88 14.42
CA PRO A 34 7.75 -16.09 14.00
C PRO A 34 6.89 -17.31 14.40
N PRO A 35 6.81 -18.37 13.57
CA PRO A 35 6.19 -19.61 13.99
C PRO A 35 6.97 -20.21 15.17
N ARG A 36 6.27 -20.49 16.27
CA ARG A 36 6.78 -21.32 17.37
C ARG A 36 6.72 -22.78 16.92
N GLU A 37 7.87 -23.34 16.56
CA GLU A 37 8.02 -24.78 16.41
C GLU A 37 8.11 -25.45 17.79
N ALA A 38 7.25 -26.44 18.03
CA ALA A 38 7.39 -27.39 19.12
C ALA A 38 8.20 -28.59 18.63
N HIS A 39 9.35 -28.84 19.26
CA HIS A 39 10.20 -29.98 18.96
C HIS A 39 9.63 -31.29 19.54
N ALA A 40 9.33 -32.24 18.66
CA ALA A 40 9.46 -33.66 18.95
C ALA A 40 10.41 -34.24 17.89
N GLN A 41 11.62 -34.60 18.33
CA GLN A 41 12.72 -35.02 17.46
C GLN A 41 12.47 -36.41 16.88
N PHE A 42 12.25 -36.47 15.56
CA PHE A 42 12.82 -37.53 14.74
C PHE A 42 13.96 -36.87 13.97
N ARG A 43 15.21 -37.30 14.19
CA ARG A 43 16.39 -36.83 13.44
C ARG A 43 16.60 -37.78 12.26
N PRO A 44 16.12 -37.49 11.04
CA PRO A 44 16.75 -38.05 9.85
C PRO A 44 18.17 -37.50 9.79
N GLN A 45 19.17 -38.37 9.68
CA GLN A 45 20.53 -37.94 9.37
C GLN A 45 20.49 -37.26 7.99
N PRO A 46 20.88 -35.97 7.87
CA PRO A 46 21.06 -35.36 6.57
C PRO A 46 22.22 -36.06 5.87
N MET A 47 21.96 -36.57 4.67
CA MET A 47 23.04 -36.93 3.76
C MET A 47 23.75 -35.63 3.40
N HIS A 48 25.00 -35.49 3.83
CA HIS A 48 25.82 -34.32 3.54
C HIS A 48 26.15 -34.31 2.04
N LEU A 49 25.32 -33.66 1.22
CA LEU A 49 25.66 -33.31 -0.16
C LEU A 49 26.58 -32.09 -0.11
N ASN A 50 27.83 -32.31 -0.48
CA ASN A 50 28.85 -31.29 -0.52
C ASN A 50 28.66 -30.46 -1.80
N THR A 51 27.84 -29.41 -1.75
CA THR A 51 27.43 -28.56 -2.90
C THR A 51 28.53 -27.62 -3.42
N GLY A 52 29.79 -27.84 -3.05
CA GLY A 52 30.92 -26.98 -3.42
C GLY A 52 31.67 -27.36 -4.69
N ARG A 53 31.28 -28.44 -5.38
CA ARG A 53 31.93 -28.91 -6.61
C ARG A 53 30.92 -28.83 -7.76
N THR A 54 31.21 -28.02 -8.79
CA THR A 54 30.49 -28.09 -10.06
C THR A 54 30.76 -29.45 -10.68
N THR A 55 29.81 -30.38 -10.55
CA THR A 55 29.93 -31.73 -11.10
C THR A 55 29.70 -31.70 -12.61
N SER A 56 30.58 -32.38 -13.36
CA SER A 56 30.50 -32.50 -14.81
C SER A 56 29.68 -33.73 -15.20
N SER A 57 29.05 -33.74 -16.38
CA SER A 57 28.47 -34.97 -16.95
C SER A 57 29.50 -36.06 -17.22
N ASP A 58 30.79 -35.72 -17.17
CA ASP A 58 31.91 -36.64 -17.34
C ASP A 58 32.39 -37.23 -16.01
N ASP A 59 31.80 -36.84 -14.87
CA ASP A 59 32.11 -37.46 -13.59
C ASP A 59 31.70 -38.95 -13.58
N PRO A 60 32.50 -39.84 -12.99
CA PRO A 60 32.20 -41.26 -12.96
C PRO A 60 30.89 -41.54 -12.22
N ALA A 61 29.99 -42.29 -12.85
CA ALA A 61 28.76 -42.74 -12.22
C ALA A 61 29.09 -43.70 -11.07
N THR A 62 28.62 -43.37 -9.87
CA THR A 62 28.72 -44.24 -8.69
C THR A 62 27.40 -44.98 -8.55
N PHE A 63 27.43 -46.25 -8.14
CA PHE A 63 26.22 -47.03 -7.93
C PHE A 63 26.28 -47.85 -6.64
N GLN A 64 25.11 -48.18 -6.12
CA GLN A 64 24.88 -49.10 -5.01
C GLN A 64 23.72 -50.03 -5.39
N ALA A 65 23.88 -51.33 -5.18
CA ALA A 65 22.84 -52.33 -5.42
C ALA A 65 23.06 -53.54 -4.50
N ASP A 66 22.00 -54.32 -4.26
CA ASP A 66 22.08 -55.54 -3.45
C ASP A 66 22.82 -56.66 -4.21
N LYS A 67 22.62 -56.76 -5.53
CA LYS A 67 23.30 -57.70 -6.42
C LYS A 67 23.72 -57.04 -7.73
N VAL A 68 24.91 -57.38 -8.20
CA VAL A 68 25.44 -57.01 -9.52
C VAL A 68 25.79 -58.28 -10.28
N ASP A 69 25.35 -58.36 -11.53
CA ASP A 69 25.59 -59.49 -12.43
C ASP A 69 26.18 -58.98 -13.74
N TYR A 70 27.26 -59.62 -14.19
CA TYR A 70 27.96 -59.28 -15.43
C TYR A 70 27.80 -60.45 -16.39
N ASP A 71 27.13 -60.22 -17.52
CA ASP A 71 27.02 -61.21 -18.59
C ASP A 71 27.92 -60.77 -19.76
N ASP A 72 29.10 -61.38 -19.85
CA ASP A 72 30.07 -61.09 -20.90
C ASP A 72 29.65 -61.65 -22.28
N ASN A 73 28.70 -62.61 -22.35
CA ASN A 73 28.21 -63.12 -23.63
C ASN A 73 27.17 -62.17 -24.24
N GLU A 74 26.23 -61.70 -23.41
CA GLU A 74 25.21 -60.72 -23.80
C GLU A 74 25.73 -59.27 -23.73
N HIS A 75 26.95 -59.04 -23.25
CA HIS A 75 27.57 -57.73 -23.04
C HIS A 75 26.72 -56.78 -22.17
N THR A 76 26.00 -57.33 -21.18
CA THR A 76 25.14 -56.55 -20.28
C THR A 76 25.61 -56.57 -18.82
N VAL A 77 25.31 -55.49 -18.10
CA VAL A 77 25.50 -55.36 -16.65
C VAL A 77 24.14 -55.18 -15.99
N THR A 78 23.78 -56.07 -15.07
CA THR A 78 22.49 -56.04 -14.38
C THR A 78 22.68 -55.74 -12.90
N TRP A 79 22.13 -54.63 -12.43
CA TRP A 79 21.99 -54.29 -11.01
C TRP A 79 20.58 -54.64 -10.53
N THR A 80 20.46 -55.34 -9.40
CA THR A 80 19.16 -55.75 -8.83
C THR A 80 19.12 -55.51 -7.33
N GLY A 81 17.98 -55.02 -6.84
CA GLY A 81 17.71 -54.77 -5.42
C GLY A 81 18.24 -53.41 -4.97
N ASN A 82 17.32 -52.51 -4.56
CA ASN A 82 17.60 -51.17 -4.04
C ASN A 82 18.64 -50.38 -4.84
N VAL A 83 18.59 -50.49 -6.17
CA VAL A 83 19.61 -49.92 -7.05
C VAL A 83 19.53 -48.40 -6.96
N GLN A 84 20.65 -47.77 -6.65
CA GLN A 84 20.83 -46.32 -6.64
C GLN A 84 22.06 -45.99 -7.48
N VAL A 85 21.91 -45.03 -8.39
CA VAL A 85 22.97 -44.56 -9.28
C VAL A 85 23.05 -43.04 -9.15
N TRP A 86 24.26 -42.52 -8.96
CA TRP A 86 24.54 -41.11 -8.82
C TRP A 86 25.56 -40.68 -9.87
N GLN A 87 25.26 -39.61 -10.59
CA GLN A 87 26.20 -38.98 -11.52
C GLN A 87 26.02 -37.46 -11.47
N GLY A 88 27.00 -36.78 -10.88
CA GLY A 88 26.88 -35.36 -10.52
C GLY A 88 25.68 -35.10 -9.61
N ASP A 89 24.83 -34.14 -9.98
CA ASP A 89 23.59 -33.80 -9.27
C ASP A 89 22.38 -34.70 -9.62
N HIS A 90 22.56 -35.68 -10.51
CA HIS A 90 21.50 -36.61 -10.90
C HIS A 90 21.52 -37.88 -10.04
N VAL A 91 20.36 -38.24 -9.50
CA VAL A 91 20.19 -39.45 -8.69
C VAL A 91 19.07 -40.28 -9.29
N MET A 92 19.35 -41.53 -9.64
CA MET A 92 18.35 -42.50 -10.07
C MET A 92 18.25 -43.64 -9.07
N ARG A 93 17.02 -44.07 -8.77
CA ARG A 93 16.71 -45.28 -8.02
C ARG A 93 15.79 -46.20 -8.82
N ALA A 94 16.00 -47.50 -8.75
CA ALA A 94 15.10 -48.51 -9.32
C ALA A 94 15.26 -49.89 -8.64
N ASP A 95 14.34 -50.82 -8.90
CA ASP A 95 14.44 -52.20 -8.41
C ASP A 95 15.45 -53.02 -9.22
N LYS A 96 15.50 -52.78 -10.54
CA LYS A 96 16.45 -53.42 -11.46
C LYS A 96 16.89 -52.43 -12.53
N ILE A 97 18.20 -52.37 -12.81
CA ILE A 97 18.76 -51.60 -13.92
C ILE A 97 19.63 -52.54 -14.77
N VAL A 98 19.39 -52.56 -16.07
CA VAL A 98 20.19 -53.31 -17.05
C VAL A 98 20.92 -52.30 -17.94
N TYR A 99 22.23 -52.41 -18.04
CA TYR A 99 23.07 -51.59 -18.90
C TYR A 99 23.67 -52.45 -20.01
N ASP A 100 23.34 -52.12 -21.25
CA ASP A 100 23.92 -52.73 -22.44
C ASP A 100 25.19 -51.97 -22.82
N ARG A 101 26.33 -52.67 -22.83
CA ARG A 101 27.64 -52.07 -23.09
C ARG A 101 27.90 -51.82 -24.58
N ASP A 102 27.21 -52.53 -25.47
CA ASP A 102 27.35 -52.39 -26.92
C ASP A 102 26.57 -51.16 -27.42
N THR A 103 25.33 -51.01 -26.95
CA THR A 103 24.43 -49.93 -27.37
C THR A 103 24.49 -48.70 -26.46
N GLY A 104 25.01 -48.84 -25.24
CA GLY A 104 25.04 -47.80 -24.22
C GLY A 104 23.66 -47.48 -23.62
N VAL A 105 22.67 -48.36 -23.81
CA VAL A 105 21.30 -48.20 -23.33
C VAL A 105 21.18 -48.67 -21.88
N VAL A 106 20.52 -47.86 -21.04
CA VAL A 106 20.20 -48.16 -19.64
C VAL A 106 18.69 -48.38 -19.52
N ALA A 107 18.28 -49.60 -19.17
CA ALA A 107 16.88 -49.95 -18.93
C ALA A 107 16.63 -50.16 -17.43
N ALA A 108 15.90 -49.22 -16.81
CA ALA A 108 15.48 -49.26 -15.42
C ALA A 108 14.03 -49.76 -15.29
N ARG A 109 13.79 -50.70 -14.37
CA ARG A 109 12.49 -51.36 -14.13
C ARG A 109 12.16 -51.38 -12.64
N GLY A 110 10.91 -51.07 -12.33
CA GLY A 110 10.35 -51.13 -10.98
C GLY A 110 10.77 -49.93 -10.12
N ASN A 111 9.77 -49.22 -9.57
CA ASN A 111 9.94 -48.07 -8.68
C ASN A 111 11.00 -47.05 -9.13
N VAL A 112 11.05 -46.76 -10.44
CA VAL A 112 12.05 -45.85 -11.01
C VAL A 112 11.76 -44.45 -10.48
N ALA A 113 12.74 -43.82 -9.85
CA ALA A 113 12.68 -42.45 -9.37
C ALA A 113 13.97 -41.72 -9.75
N THR A 114 13.87 -40.54 -10.34
CA THR A 114 15.02 -39.70 -10.68
C THR A 114 14.85 -38.30 -10.12
N VAL A 115 15.87 -37.80 -9.45
CA VAL A 115 15.94 -36.43 -8.94
C VAL A 115 16.74 -35.60 -9.93
N GLN A 116 16.15 -34.50 -10.38
CA GLN A 116 16.78 -33.56 -11.30
C GLN A 116 17.51 -32.43 -10.53
N PRO A 117 18.49 -31.76 -11.16
CA PRO A 117 19.23 -30.67 -10.52
C PRO A 117 18.38 -29.48 -10.06
N ASP A 118 17.20 -29.28 -10.67
CA ASP A 118 16.23 -28.24 -10.30
C ASP A 118 15.39 -28.60 -9.06
N GLY A 119 15.61 -29.79 -8.47
CA GLY A 119 14.87 -30.31 -7.34
C GLY A 119 13.56 -31.02 -7.70
N SER A 120 13.21 -31.11 -8.98
CA SER A 120 12.06 -31.90 -9.42
C SER A 120 12.36 -33.40 -9.32
N VAL A 121 11.32 -34.19 -9.03
CA VAL A 121 11.43 -35.65 -8.91
C VAL A 121 10.50 -36.32 -9.89
N LEU A 122 11.05 -37.15 -10.76
CA LEU A 122 10.33 -37.90 -11.77
C LEU A 122 10.25 -39.39 -11.37
N TYR A 123 9.07 -39.98 -11.48
CA TYR A 123 8.77 -41.36 -11.16
C TYR A 123 8.27 -42.06 -12.42
N ALA A 124 8.68 -43.31 -12.64
CA ALA A 124 8.23 -44.12 -13.76
C ALA A 124 8.19 -45.62 -13.39
N HIS A 125 7.41 -46.41 -14.12
CA HIS A 125 7.43 -47.87 -13.99
C HIS A 125 8.58 -48.51 -14.78
N TYR A 126 8.85 -47.94 -15.96
CA TYR A 126 9.93 -48.31 -16.86
C TYR A 126 10.57 -47.05 -17.42
N ALA A 127 11.90 -47.04 -17.48
CA ALA A 127 12.67 -46.01 -18.16
C ALA A 127 13.77 -46.65 -18.98
N GLU A 128 13.91 -46.22 -20.22
CA GLU A 128 15.01 -46.56 -21.11
C GLU A 128 15.75 -45.27 -21.44
N LEU A 129 17.05 -45.22 -21.18
CA LEU A 129 17.88 -44.04 -21.34
C LEU A 129 19.06 -44.36 -22.25
N SER A 130 19.41 -43.45 -23.15
CA SER A 130 20.54 -43.57 -24.06
C SER A 130 21.24 -42.22 -24.25
N GLY A 131 22.36 -42.21 -24.98
CA GLY A 131 23.08 -40.97 -25.31
C GLY A 131 23.54 -40.20 -24.07
N ASN A 132 24.14 -40.90 -23.10
CA ASN A 132 24.51 -40.36 -21.78
C ASN A 132 23.29 -39.81 -21.01
N MET A 133 22.18 -40.53 -21.03
CA MET A 133 20.91 -40.19 -20.36
C MET A 133 20.20 -38.94 -20.92
N ARG A 134 20.65 -38.42 -22.07
CA ARG A 134 20.02 -37.26 -22.74
C ARG A 134 18.76 -37.66 -23.50
N ASP A 135 18.71 -38.87 -24.01
CA ASP A 135 17.53 -39.40 -24.71
C ASP A 135 16.90 -40.49 -23.86
N GLY A 136 15.57 -40.56 -23.87
CA GLY A 136 14.91 -41.60 -23.11
C GLY A 136 13.42 -41.75 -23.36
N ILE A 137 12.92 -42.95 -23.05
CA ILE A 137 11.50 -43.27 -23.08
C ILE A 137 11.10 -43.78 -21.71
N MET A 138 10.06 -43.20 -21.13
CA MET A 138 9.52 -43.58 -19.85
C MET A 138 8.04 -43.91 -19.96
N GLN A 139 7.58 -44.92 -19.23
CA GLN A 139 6.18 -45.34 -19.19
C GLN A 139 5.57 -45.09 -17.80
N HIS A 140 4.32 -44.63 -17.79
CA HIS A 140 3.57 -44.27 -16.57
C HIS A 140 4.33 -43.27 -15.69
N VAL A 141 4.53 -42.07 -16.24
CA VAL A 141 5.36 -41.04 -15.63
C VAL A 141 4.53 -40.20 -14.66
N ASN A 142 5.10 -39.94 -13.48
CA ASN A 142 4.60 -38.93 -12.54
C ASN A 142 5.77 -38.05 -12.13
N ALA A 143 5.61 -36.73 -12.15
CA ALA A 143 6.63 -35.77 -11.74
C ALA A 143 6.08 -34.85 -10.66
N VAL A 144 6.92 -34.55 -9.68
CA VAL A 144 6.73 -33.49 -8.69
C VAL A 144 7.70 -32.37 -9.03
N LEU A 145 7.13 -31.22 -9.40
CA LEU A 145 7.83 -30.00 -9.78
C LEU A 145 7.98 -29.08 -8.55
N PRO A 146 8.78 -28.00 -8.64
CA PRO A 146 8.79 -26.93 -7.64
C PRO A 146 7.38 -26.39 -7.35
N GLU A 147 7.22 -25.72 -6.20
CA GLU A 147 5.91 -25.20 -5.73
C GLU A 147 4.81 -26.29 -5.56
N ASN A 148 5.22 -27.55 -5.34
CA ASN A 148 4.33 -28.71 -5.21
C ASN A 148 3.43 -28.96 -6.44
N ALA A 149 3.81 -28.48 -7.62
CA ALA A 149 3.13 -28.81 -8.86
C ALA A 149 3.34 -30.30 -9.22
N LYS A 150 2.33 -30.92 -9.80
CA LYS A 150 2.30 -32.35 -10.13
C LYS A 150 1.95 -32.52 -11.59
N LEU A 151 2.69 -33.37 -12.27
CA LEU A 151 2.52 -33.68 -13.68
C LEU A 151 2.49 -35.21 -13.85
N ALA A 152 1.57 -35.75 -14.63
CA ALA A 152 1.49 -37.18 -14.90
C ALA A 152 1.22 -37.44 -16.38
N ALA A 153 1.74 -38.54 -16.93
CA ALA A 153 1.58 -38.90 -18.34
C ALA A 153 1.65 -40.42 -18.56
N ASN A 154 0.99 -40.93 -19.60
CA ASN A 154 1.03 -42.36 -19.94
C ASN A 154 2.40 -42.78 -20.46
N GLY A 155 3.06 -41.88 -21.18
CA GLY A 155 4.43 -42.06 -21.64
C GLY A 155 5.10 -40.72 -21.88
N MET A 156 6.41 -40.67 -21.63
CA MET A 156 7.25 -39.51 -21.85
C MET A 156 8.43 -39.90 -22.73
N ARG A 157 8.73 -39.09 -23.73
CA ARG A 157 9.94 -39.15 -24.54
C ARG A 157 10.79 -37.94 -24.22
N ARG A 158 11.99 -38.17 -23.71
CA ARG A 158 13.01 -37.16 -23.55
C ARG A 158 13.91 -37.15 -24.79
N THR A 159 14.14 -35.96 -25.35
CA THR A 159 14.98 -35.77 -26.53
C THR A 159 16.08 -34.74 -26.25
N GLY A 160 17.33 -35.13 -26.44
CA GLY A 160 18.52 -34.27 -26.32
C GLY A 160 18.72 -33.63 -24.95
N GLY A 161 18.09 -34.15 -23.90
CA GLY A 161 18.10 -33.61 -22.53
C GLY A 161 17.35 -32.28 -22.37
N LYS A 162 16.62 -31.83 -23.40
CA LYS A 162 16.03 -30.49 -23.48
C LYS A 162 14.50 -30.51 -23.55
N LEU A 163 13.94 -31.49 -24.25
CA LEU A 163 12.51 -31.61 -24.48
C LEU A 163 11.97 -32.88 -23.82
N ASN A 164 10.87 -32.76 -23.11
CA ASN A 164 10.08 -33.88 -22.61
C ASN A 164 8.70 -33.85 -23.29
N ASP A 165 8.48 -34.74 -24.25
CA ASP A 165 7.18 -34.93 -24.91
C ASP A 165 6.37 -35.97 -24.14
N MET A 166 5.16 -35.62 -23.76
CA MET A 166 4.29 -36.41 -22.89
C MET A 166 2.96 -36.68 -23.58
N SER A 167 2.58 -37.96 -23.59
CA SER A 167 1.28 -38.39 -24.10
C SER A 167 0.26 -38.50 -22.96
N ARG A 168 -0.95 -37.98 -23.21
CA ARG A 168 -2.07 -37.92 -22.27
C ARG A 168 -1.67 -37.32 -20.93
N ALA A 169 -1.12 -36.11 -20.98
CA ALA A 169 -0.57 -35.43 -19.81
C ALA A 169 -1.67 -34.82 -18.90
N VAL A 170 -1.42 -34.83 -17.60
CA VAL A 170 -2.25 -34.22 -16.56
C VAL A 170 -1.40 -33.32 -15.67
N TYR A 171 -1.82 -32.07 -15.44
CA TYR A 171 -1.11 -31.11 -14.58
C TYR A 171 -2.02 -30.54 -13.49
N THR A 172 -1.54 -30.46 -12.24
CA THR A 172 -2.25 -29.82 -11.13
C THR A 172 -1.30 -29.33 -10.02
N ALA A 173 -1.62 -28.20 -9.39
CA ALA A 173 -0.95 -27.77 -8.15
C ALA A 173 -1.62 -28.36 -6.89
N CYS A 174 -2.80 -28.96 -7.00
CA CYS A 174 -3.54 -29.47 -5.86
C CYS A 174 -2.91 -30.71 -5.24
N LYS A 175 -3.11 -30.90 -3.93
CA LYS A 175 -2.83 -32.19 -3.29
C LYS A 175 -3.77 -33.26 -3.85
N ILE A 176 -3.22 -34.41 -4.17
CA ILE A 176 -3.99 -35.59 -4.58
C ILE A 176 -4.50 -36.26 -3.29
N CYS A 177 -5.77 -36.67 -3.27
CA CYS A 177 -6.36 -37.29 -2.08
C CYS A 177 -5.70 -38.64 -1.78
N GLU A 178 -5.02 -38.75 -0.64
CA GLU A 178 -4.34 -39.98 -0.23
C GLU A 178 -5.31 -41.12 0.09
N LYS A 179 -6.48 -40.79 0.66
CA LYS A 179 -7.53 -41.75 1.05
C LYS A 179 -8.31 -42.32 -0.14
N ASP A 180 -8.51 -41.52 -1.18
CA ASP A 180 -9.23 -41.92 -2.39
C ASP A 180 -8.47 -41.41 -3.62
N LYS A 181 -7.64 -42.30 -4.18
CA LYS A 181 -6.81 -42.02 -5.36
C LYS A 181 -7.62 -41.91 -6.66
N THR A 182 -8.92 -42.23 -6.63
CA THR A 182 -9.80 -42.10 -7.80
C THR A 182 -10.47 -40.74 -7.90
N ARG A 183 -10.48 -39.98 -6.80
CA ARG A 183 -11.07 -38.64 -6.77
C ARG A 183 -10.17 -37.63 -7.49
N ALA A 184 -10.73 -36.95 -8.49
CA ALA A 184 -10.04 -35.89 -9.19
C ALA A 184 -9.63 -34.75 -8.24
N PRO A 185 -8.47 -34.11 -8.46
CA PRO A 185 -8.08 -32.89 -7.74
C PRO A 185 -9.10 -31.77 -7.96
N PHE A 186 -9.05 -30.73 -7.12
CA PHE A 186 -9.98 -29.60 -7.23
C PHE A 186 -9.97 -28.99 -8.64
N TRP A 187 -8.79 -28.80 -9.21
CA TRP A 187 -8.61 -28.47 -10.62
C TRP A 187 -7.43 -29.22 -11.22
N GLN A 188 -7.47 -29.48 -12.53
CA GLN A 188 -6.36 -30.04 -13.30
C GLN A 188 -6.48 -29.66 -14.78
N PHE A 189 -5.36 -29.61 -15.49
CA PHE A 189 -5.35 -29.67 -16.95
C PHE A 189 -5.15 -31.10 -17.41
N ARG A 190 -5.98 -31.58 -18.34
CA ARG A 190 -5.73 -32.81 -19.10
C ARG A 190 -5.50 -32.44 -20.55
N ALA A 191 -4.40 -32.89 -21.14
CA ALA A 191 -4.08 -32.66 -22.54
C ALA A 191 -3.85 -33.97 -23.28
N PHE A 192 -4.08 -33.98 -24.58
CA PHE A 192 -3.75 -35.14 -25.41
C PHE A 192 -2.23 -35.28 -25.56
N ASP A 193 -1.55 -34.17 -25.82
CA ASP A 193 -0.09 -34.07 -25.84
C ASP A 193 0.37 -32.87 -25.00
N ALA A 194 1.50 -33.01 -24.32
CA ALA A 194 2.20 -31.90 -23.69
C ALA A 194 3.70 -31.98 -23.95
N THR A 195 4.33 -30.86 -24.29
CA THR A 195 5.78 -30.74 -24.48
C THR A 195 6.33 -29.78 -23.44
N GLN A 196 7.17 -30.27 -22.54
CA GLN A 196 7.93 -29.44 -21.62
C GLN A 196 9.30 -29.13 -22.23
N ASP A 197 9.57 -27.84 -22.42
CA ASP A 197 10.82 -27.32 -22.93
C ASP A 197 11.62 -26.75 -21.75
N LEU A 198 12.68 -27.48 -21.37
CA LEU A 198 13.51 -27.17 -20.21
C LEU A 198 14.44 -25.97 -20.47
N GLU A 199 14.79 -25.70 -21.72
CA GLU A 199 15.65 -24.58 -22.12
C GLU A 199 14.87 -23.26 -22.09
N HIS A 200 13.63 -23.27 -22.58
CA HIS A 200 12.74 -22.11 -22.56
C HIS A 200 11.79 -22.09 -21.35
N GLN A 201 11.95 -23.01 -20.39
CA GLN A 201 11.14 -23.10 -19.16
C GLN A 201 9.63 -22.93 -19.38
N LYS A 202 9.09 -23.68 -20.36
CA LYS A 202 7.68 -23.62 -20.75
C LYS A 202 7.09 -25.01 -20.92
N ILE A 203 5.77 -25.11 -20.74
CA ILE A 203 5.01 -26.33 -20.98
C ILE A 203 3.88 -26.02 -21.96
N ASP A 204 3.96 -26.62 -23.13
CA ASP A 204 3.02 -26.49 -24.23
C ASP A 204 2.04 -27.67 -24.22
N PHE A 205 0.74 -27.39 -24.11
CA PHE A 205 -0.34 -28.38 -24.13
C PHE A 205 -1.15 -28.28 -25.42
N ARG A 206 -1.50 -29.43 -26.00
CA ARG A 206 -2.39 -29.55 -27.17
C ARG A 206 -3.66 -30.30 -26.78
N ASP A 207 -4.79 -29.80 -27.29
CA ASP A 207 -6.13 -30.31 -26.99
C ASP A 207 -6.36 -30.44 -25.47
N ALA A 208 -6.12 -29.33 -24.77
CA ALA A 208 -6.17 -29.27 -23.31
C ALA A 208 -7.58 -28.97 -22.80
N TYR A 209 -7.96 -29.64 -21.72
CA TYR A 209 -9.18 -29.39 -20.98
C TYR A 209 -8.81 -28.95 -19.56
N LEU A 210 -9.33 -27.82 -19.11
CA LEU A 210 -9.36 -27.48 -17.70
C LEU A 210 -10.53 -28.22 -17.07
N ASP A 211 -10.25 -29.13 -16.15
CA ASP A 211 -11.27 -29.77 -15.32
C ASP A 211 -11.35 -29.07 -13.97
N ILE A 212 -12.57 -28.88 -13.47
CA ILE A 212 -12.85 -28.49 -12.09
C ILE A 212 -13.71 -29.58 -11.48
N LEU A 213 -13.27 -30.15 -10.35
CA LEU A 213 -13.91 -31.30 -9.69
C LEU A 213 -14.15 -32.48 -10.64
N GLY A 214 -13.25 -32.68 -11.62
CA GLY A 214 -13.34 -33.71 -12.65
C GLY A 214 -14.28 -33.40 -13.82
N ILE A 215 -14.92 -32.23 -13.85
CA ILE A 215 -15.81 -31.80 -14.94
C ILE A 215 -15.02 -30.89 -15.89
N PRO A 216 -14.93 -31.20 -17.19
CA PRO A 216 -14.27 -30.32 -18.15
C PRO A 216 -15.06 -29.02 -18.35
N VAL A 217 -14.46 -27.89 -17.98
CA VAL A 217 -15.11 -26.56 -18.05
C VAL A 217 -14.63 -25.70 -19.22
N ILE A 218 -13.37 -25.84 -19.63
CA ILE A 218 -12.79 -25.05 -20.73
C ILE A 218 -11.97 -25.97 -21.62
N TYR A 219 -12.18 -25.86 -22.93
CA TYR A 219 -11.35 -26.49 -23.96
C TYR A 219 -10.40 -25.45 -24.57
N LEU A 220 -9.12 -25.80 -24.67
CA LEU A 220 -8.06 -24.98 -25.25
C LEU A 220 -7.35 -25.83 -26.32
N PRO A 221 -7.47 -25.50 -27.63
CA PRO A 221 -6.79 -26.26 -28.68
C PRO A 221 -5.26 -26.21 -28.54
N TYR A 222 -4.75 -25.10 -28.03
CA TYR A 222 -3.35 -24.93 -27.66
C TYR A 222 -3.27 -24.01 -26.44
N PHE A 223 -2.49 -24.40 -25.43
CA PHE A 223 -2.26 -23.64 -24.21
C PHE A 223 -0.79 -23.77 -23.81
N SER A 224 -0.15 -22.66 -23.49
CA SER A 224 1.24 -22.66 -23.01
C SER A 224 1.28 -22.01 -21.63
N MET A 225 1.99 -22.62 -20.70
CA MET A 225 2.26 -22.05 -19.39
C MET A 225 3.76 -22.02 -19.11
N THR A 226 4.17 -21.12 -18.22
CA THR A 226 5.52 -21.12 -17.67
C THR A 226 5.73 -22.34 -16.77
N ASP A 227 6.88 -22.98 -16.90
CA ASP A 227 7.28 -24.06 -16.01
C ASP A 227 7.42 -23.54 -14.56
N PRO A 228 6.87 -24.22 -13.54
CA PRO A 228 6.99 -23.79 -12.14
C PRO A 228 8.43 -23.63 -11.63
N SER A 229 9.42 -24.25 -12.31
CA SER A 229 10.84 -24.05 -12.04
C SER A 229 11.36 -22.65 -12.43
N ALA A 230 10.68 -21.96 -13.35
CA ALA A 230 11.05 -20.62 -13.78
C ALA A 230 10.67 -19.59 -12.72
N LYS A 231 11.66 -18.82 -12.25
CA LYS A 231 11.39 -17.68 -11.36
C LYS A 231 10.74 -16.52 -12.11
N ARG A 232 11.12 -16.32 -13.39
CA ARG A 232 10.63 -15.23 -14.27
C ARG A 232 10.67 -15.72 -15.72
N HIS A 233 9.57 -15.54 -16.46
CA HIS A 233 9.50 -15.90 -17.88
C HIS A 233 8.54 -14.98 -18.64
N SER A 234 8.76 -14.78 -19.94
CA SER A 234 7.89 -13.97 -20.80
C SER A 234 6.65 -14.75 -21.24
N GLY A 235 5.48 -14.11 -21.27
CA GLY A 235 4.26 -14.77 -21.74
C GLY A 235 2.98 -13.98 -21.48
N PHE A 236 1.88 -14.50 -22.02
CA PHE A 236 0.55 -13.97 -21.72
C PHE A 236 0.19 -14.27 -20.26
N LEU A 237 -0.25 -13.24 -19.57
CA LEU A 237 -0.90 -13.39 -18.28
C LEU A 237 -2.39 -13.67 -18.51
N MET A 238 -3.05 -14.21 -17.50
CA MET A 238 -4.45 -14.58 -17.60
C MET A 238 -5.32 -13.34 -17.93
N PRO A 239 -6.17 -13.38 -18.99
CA PRO A 239 -6.97 -12.24 -19.38
C PRO A 239 -8.06 -11.95 -18.35
N GLY A 240 -8.43 -10.68 -18.20
CA GLY A 240 -9.53 -10.24 -17.35
C GLY A 240 -10.74 -9.85 -18.18
N ILE A 241 -11.94 -10.29 -17.81
CA ILE A 241 -13.22 -9.83 -18.38
C ILE A 241 -13.94 -9.04 -17.30
N THR A 242 -14.67 -7.98 -17.63
CA THR A 242 -15.56 -7.28 -16.70
C THR A 242 -16.87 -6.97 -17.43
N PRO A 243 -18.02 -7.51 -16.99
CA PRO A 243 -19.27 -7.42 -17.73
C PRO A 243 -20.05 -6.12 -17.47
N HIS A 244 -19.77 -5.43 -16.37
CA HIS A 244 -20.59 -4.29 -15.93
C HIS A 244 -19.74 -3.14 -15.42
N ASP A 245 -19.31 -2.27 -16.34
CA ASP A 245 -18.76 -0.97 -16.02
C ASP A 245 -19.64 0.19 -16.52
N ARG A 246 -19.63 1.29 -15.76
CA ARG A 246 -20.38 2.49 -16.09
C ARG A 246 -19.89 3.14 -17.40
N TYR A 247 -18.57 3.28 -17.54
CA TYR A 247 -17.88 3.98 -18.63
C TYR A 247 -17.36 3.00 -19.69
N LEU A 248 -16.80 1.86 -19.30
CA LEU A 248 -16.25 0.83 -20.21
C LEU A 248 -17.30 -0.21 -20.65
N GLY A 249 -18.45 -0.30 -20.00
CA GLY A 249 -19.44 -1.34 -20.33
C GLY A 249 -18.89 -2.74 -20.02
N THR A 250 -19.01 -3.64 -20.99
CA THR A 250 -18.28 -4.92 -20.93
C THR A 250 -16.90 -4.68 -21.50
N TYR A 251 -15.83 -4.97 -20.75
CA TYR A 251 -14.47 -4.83 -21.27
C TYR A 251 -13.60 -6.06 -20.97
N PHE A 252 -12.60 -6.27 -21.81
CA PHE A 252 -11.64 -7.36 -21.74
C PHE A 252 -10.23 -6.79 -21.69
N THR A 253 -9.34 -7.43 -20.93
CA THR A 253 -7.93 -7.06 -20.77
C THR A 253 -7.03 -8.24 -21.09
N ILE A 254 -5.99 -7.99 -21.88
CA ILE A 254 -5.01 -9.00 -22.30
C ILE A 254 -3.62 -8.50 -21.91
N PRO A 255 -3.07 -8.97 -20.77
CA PRO A 255 -1.73 -8.60 -20.34
C PRO A 255 -0.68 -9.57 -20.92
N TYR A 256 0.45 -9.03 -21.37
CA TYR A 256 1.64 -9.76 -21.79
C TYR A 256 2.82 -9.30 -20.95
N TYR A 257 3.42 -10.22 -20.20
CA TYR A 257 4.61 -9.98 -19.40
C TYR A 257 5.85 -10.31 -20.22
N TRP A 258 6.77 -9.36 -20.31
CA TRP A 258 8.01 -9.47 -21.06
C TRP A 258 9.19 -9.28 -20.11
N VAL A 259 9.93 -10.36 -19.91
CA VAL A 259 11.23 -10.33 -19.23
C VAL A 259 12.26 -9.85 -20.25
N ILE A 260 12.82 -8.66 -20.02
CA ILE A 260 13.81 -8.05 -20.91
C ILE A 260 15.20 -8.54 -20.55
N ASP A 261 15.53 -8.52 -19.26
CA ASP A 261 16.78 -9.03 -18.68
C ASP A 261 16.58 -9.38 -17.18
N ASP A 262 17.66 -9.76 -16.51
CA ASP A 262 17.65 -10.18 -15.10
C ASP A 262 17.21 -9.08 -14.13
N GLN A 263 17.29 -7.80 -14.53
CA GLN A 263 16.99 -6.64 -13.68
C GLN A 263 15.76 -5.84 -14.13
N SER A 264 15.22 -6.13 -15.32
CA SER A 264 14.12 -5.36 -15.91
C SER A 264 13.02 -6.22 -16.55
N ASP A 265 11.81 -5.69 -16.53
CA ASP A 265 10.65 -6.25 -17.22
C ASP A 265 9.67 -5.19 -17.67
N MET A 266 8.78 -5.61 -18.57
CA MET A 266 7.69 -4.79 -19.08
C MET A 266 6.41 -5.62 -19.15
N THR A 267 5.31 -5.12 -18.59
CA THR A 267 3.97 -5.69 -18.78
C THR A 267 3.18 -4.79 -19.71
N VAL A 268 2.80 -5.27 -20.88
CA VAL A 268 1.92 -4.56 -21.82
C VAL A 268 0.51 -5.10 -21.70
N GLN A 269 -0.48 -4.25 -21.53
CA GLN A 269 -1.88 -4.64 -21.39
C GLN A 269 -2.75 -3.91 -22.40
N GLY A 270 -3.40 -4.67 -23.27
CA GLY A 270 -4.49 -4.18 -24.11
C GLY A 270 -5.83 -4.27 -23.39
N LEU A 271 -6.67 -3.24 -23.51
CA LEU A 271 -8.04 -3.19 -22.99
C LEU A 271 -9.00 -2.88 -24.14
N PHE A 272 -10.06 -3.68 -24.26
CA PHE A 272 -11.09 -3.57 -25.28
C PHE A 272 -12.45 -3.42 -24.61
N SER A 273 -13.19 -2.36 -24.93
CA SER A 273 -14.40 -1.93 -24.23
C SER A 273 -15.59 -1.86 -25.19
N THR A 274 -16.82 -2.07 -24.70
CA THR A 274 -18.03 -1.94 -25.53
C THR A 274 -18.60 -0.53 -25.58
N LYS A 275 -18.17 0.37 -24.68
CA LYS A 275 -18.70 1.75 -24.58
C LYS A 275 -17.71 2.84 -24.97
N THR A 276 -16.42 2.55 -25.01
CA THR A 276 -15.37 3.49 -25.44
C THR A 276 -14.25 2.76 -26.18
N GLY A 277 -13.31 3.53 -26.73
CA GLY A 277 -12.23 2.98 -27.56
C GLY A 277 -11.26 2.06 -26.79
N PRO A 278 -10.40 1.34 -27.53
CA PRO A 278 -9.38 0.51 -26.91
C PRO A 278 -8.33 1.36 -26.21
N GLN A 279 -7.73 0.79 -25.16
CA GLN A 279 -6.58 1.34 -24.46
C GLN A 279 -5.40 0.36 -24.57
N ILE A 280 -4.20 0.92 -24.76
CA ILE A 280 -2.95 0.21 -24.52
C ILE A 280 -2.25 0.83 -23.31
N SER A 281 -1.78 0.00 -22.39
CA SER A 281 -0.99 0.44 -21.25
C SER A 281 0.24 -0.42 -21.09
N ALA A 282 1.29 0.13 -20.49
CA ALA A 282 2.52 -0.57 -20.23
C ALA A 282 3.07 -0.19 -18.85
N GLN A 283 3.62 -1.18 -18.14
CA GLN A 283 4.39 -0.99 -16.93
C GLN A 283 5.80 -1.52 -17.15
N TYR A 284 6.81 -0.65 -17.11
CA TYR A 284 8.23 -0.98 -17.16
C TYR A 284 8.85 -0.86 -15.78
N ARG A 285 9.58 -1.89 -15.34
CA ARG A 285 10.28 -1.91 -14.05
C ARG A 285 11.75 -2.26 -14.29
N ASN A 286 12.65 -1.57 -13.59
CA ASN A 286 14.08 -1.85 -13.61
C ASN A 286 14.69 -1.67 -12.22
N ARG A 287 15.52 -2.63 -11.80
CA ARG A 287 16.21 -2.68 -10.51
C ARG A 287 17.73 -2.65 -10.71
N PHE A 288 18.30 -1.46 -10.75
CA PHE A 288 19.76 -1.26 -10.83
C PHE A 288 20.45 -1.55 -9.49
N ASN A 289 21.76 -1.80 -9.51
CA ASN A 289 22.58 -1.93 -8.29
C ASN A 289 22.54 -0.69 -7.38
N PHE A 290 22.28 0.48 -7.97
CA PHE A 290 22.27 1.77 -7.29
C PHE A 290 20.88 2.42 -7.28
N GLY A 291 19.81 1.72 -7.67
CA GLY A 291 18.49 2.35 -7.71
C GLY A 291 17.37 1.51 -8.30
N SER A 292 16.21 2.13 -8.43
CA SER A 292 15.03 1.50 -9.03
C SER A 292 14.25 2.50 -9.87
N LEU A 293 13.62 1.98 -10.92
CA LEU A 293 12.77 2.70 -11.84
C LEU A 293 11.48 1.90 -12.06
N ASN A 294 10.33 2.57 -11.95
CA ASN A 294 9.02 2.02 -12.29
C ASN A 294 8.28 3.07 -13.11
N ILE A 295 7.95 2.76 -14.35
CA ILE A 295 7.21 3.64 -15.27
C ILE A 295 5.95 2.89 -15.69
N GLN A 296 4.80 3.52 -15.50
CA GLN A 296 3.51 3.04 -15.94
C GLN A 296 2.86 4.12 -16.79
N GLY A 297 2.38 3.76 -17.97
CA GLY A 297 1.66 4.70 -18.83
C GLY A 297 0.63 4.01 -19.67
N GLY A 298 -0.30 4.78 -20.22
CA GLY A 298 -1.28 4.25 -21.14
C GLY A 298 -1.90 5.33 -22.00
N LEU A 299 -2.39 4.89 -23.15
CA LEU A 299 -3.04 5.71 -24.16
C LEU A 299 -4.35 5.03 -24.56
N ALA A 300 -5.40 5.81 -24.72
CA ALA A 300 -6.67 5.33 -25.27
C ALA A 300 -7.31 6.39 -26.16
N TYR A 301 -8.25 5.95 -26.99
CA TYR A 301 -9.15 6.85 -27.70
C TYR A 301 -10.47 6.94 -26.93
N ASP A 302 -10.66 7.97 -26.11
CA ASP A 302 -11.88 8.14 -25.34
C ASP A 302 -13.00 8.72 -26.20
N THR A 303 -14.13 8.02 -26.28
CA THR A 303 -15.31 8.49 -27.01
C THR A 303 -16.30 9.25 -26.13
N HIS A 304 -16.13 9.23 -24.80
CA HIS A 304 -17.01 9.96 -23.91
C HIS A 304 -16.84 11.48 -24.08
N ARG A 305 -17.95 12.18 -23.88
CA ARG A 305 -17.95 13.63 -23.80
C ARG A 305 -18.22 14.02 -22.35
N ALA A 306 -17.53 15.07 -21.92
CA ALA A 306 -17.74 15.64 -20.60
C ALA A 306 -19.19 16.14 -20.47
N ASP A 307 -19.88 15.67 -19.45
CA ASP A 307 -21.17 16.23 -19.03
C ASP A 307 -20.90 17.38 -18.05
N SER A 308 -21.66 18.48 -18.18
CA SER A 308 -21.65 19.52 -17.16
C SER A 308 -22.37 19.04 -15.90
N TYR A 309 -21.83 19.40 -14.74
CA TYR A 309 -22.47 19.13 -13.46
C TYR A 309 -22.36 20.35 -12.55
N THR A 310 -23.29 20.48 -11.61
CA THR A 310 -23.23 21.52 -10.59
C THR A 310 -22.42 21.00 -9.40
N ASN A 311 -21.36 21.71 -9.00
CA ASN A 311 -20.56 21.37 -7.82
C ASN A 311 -21.29 21.73 -6.50
N ASP A 312 -20.66 21.43 -5.37
CA ASP A 312 -21.25 21.63 -4.04
C ASP A 312 -21.45 23.11 -3.69
N PHE A 313 -20.68 23.99 -4.33
CA PHE A 313 -20.82 25.44 -4.23
C PHE A 313 -21.99 25.98 -5.07
N GLY A 314 -22.67 25.13 -5.85
CA GLY A 314 -23.77 25.54 -6.73
C GLY A 314 -23.30 26.13 -8.05
N HIS A 315 -22.03 25.96 -8.42
CA HIS A 315 -21.47 26.42 -9.69
C HIS A 315 -21.50 25.32 -10.74
N ASP A 316 -21.84 25.68 -11.97
CA ASP A 316 -21.75 24.77 -13.10
C ASP A 316 -20.29 24.57 -13.50
N VAL A 317 -19.89 23.30 -13.59
CA VAL A 317 -18.56 22.85 -13.95
C VAL A 317 -18.70 22.10 -15.27
N GLU A 318 -18.10 22.65 -16.32
CA GLU A 318 -17.88 21.91 -17.56
C GLU A 318 -16.82 20.85 -17.26
N GLY A 319 -17.15 19.57 -17.45
CA GLY A 319 -16.18 18.49 -17.26
C GLY A 319 -14.96 18.72 -18.15
N GLY A 320 -13.77 18.43 -17.62
CA GLY A 320 -12.51 18.67 -18.30
C GLY A 320 -12.44 17.91 -19.62
N GLY A 321 -12.19 18.65 -20.69
CA GLY A 321 -12.37 18.16 -22.05
C GLY A 321 -11.71 16.82 -22.36
N GLY A 322 -12.29 16.15 -23.35
CA GLY A 322 -11.53 15.31 -24.24
C GLY A 322 -12.25 14.02 -24.59
N HIS A 323 -13.02 14.09 -25.66
CA HIS A 323 -13.04 12.97 -26.58
C HIS A 323 -11.68 12.94 -27.32
N GLY A 324 -11.27 11.78 -27.84
CA GLY A 324 -10.07 11.63 -28.65
C GLY A 324 -8.93 10.95 -27.89
N VAL A 325 -7.69 11.16 -28.37
CA VAL A 325 -6.51 10.49 -27.80
C VAL A 325 -6.18 11.10 -26.44
N GLN A 326 -6.23 10.26 -25.41
CA GLN A 326 -5.96 10.60 -24.02
C GLN A 326 -5.00 9.60 -23.40
N GLY A 327 -4.38 9.96 -22.28
CA GLY A 327 -3.36 9.13 -21.65
C GLY A 327 -2.91 9.58 -20.28
N TYR A 328 -2.04 8.75 -19.69
CA TYR A 328 -1.40 9.02 -18.41
C TYR A 328 0.04 8.50 -18.40
N LEU A 329 0.86 9.09 -17.52
CA LEU A 329 2.22 8.66 -17.23
C LEU A 329 2.49 8.81 -15.72
N PHE A 330 2.75 7.69 -15.08
CA PHE A 330 3.23 7.57 -13.71
C PHE A 330 4.65 7.02 -13.73
N ALA A 331 5.61 7.74 -13.16
CA ALA A 331 6.99 7.29 -13.05
C ALA A 331 7.49 7.49 -11.62
N ASN A 332 8.18 6.49 -11.09
CA ASN A 332 8.87 6.56 -9.82
C ASN A 332 10.32 6.10 -10.04
N ALA A 333 11.26 6.96 -9.71
CA ALA A 333 12.68 6.72 -9.86
C ALA A 333 13.41 7.11 -8.58
N GLN A 334 14.35 6.28 -8.15
CA GLN A 334 15.19 6.56 -6.99
C GLN A 334 16.58 5.95 -7.21
N PHE A 335 17.62 6.78 -7.10
CA PHE A 335 19.00 6.41 -7.36
C PHE A 335 19.92 6.92 -6.25
N ALA A 336 20.70 6.02 -5.65
CA ALA A 336 21.81 6.36 -4.79
C ALA A 336 22.99 6.82 -5.66
N ILE A 337 23.35 8.09 -5.58
CA ILE A 337 24.52 8.65 -6.29
C ILE A 337 25.80 8.17 -5.60
N ASN A 338 25.79 8.17 -4.26
CA ASN A 338 26.83 7.60 -3.42
C ASN A 338 26.25 7.30 -2.02
N LYS A 339 27.10 6.92 -1.05
CA LYS A 339 26.68 6.60 0.33
C LYS A 339 26.02 7.76 1.11
N TYR A 340 26.14 8.99 0.62
CA TYR A 340 25.58 10.19 1.26
C TYR A 340 24.47 10.84 0.45
N TRP A 341 24.44 10.67 -0.87
CA TRP A 341 23.53 11.40 -1.76
C TRP A 341 22.60 10.47 -2.53
N ARG A 342 21.33 10.87 -2.60
CA ARG A 342 20.25 10.19 -3.31
C ARG A 342 19.49 11.19 -4.17
N ALA A 343 19.20 10.81 -5.41
CA ALA A 343 18.30 11.57 -6.28
C ALA A 343 17.07 10.72 -6.61
N GLY A 344 15.95 11.36 -6.87
CA GLY A 344 14.74 10.67 -7.28
C GLY A 344 13.72 11.59 -7.91
N ALA A 345 12.74 10.97 -8.57
CA ALA A 345 11.62 11.68 -9.16
C ALA A 345 10.35 10.82 -9.05
N ASN A 346 9.24 11.47 -8.73
CA ASN A 346 7.92 10.91 -8.88
C ASN A 346 7.15 11.81 -9.86
N VAL A 347 6.77 11.30 -11.02
CA VAL A 347 6.06 12.05 -12.05
C VAL A 347 4.71 11.40 -12.23
N ASN A 348 3.63 12.09 -11.88
CA ASN A 348 2.27 11.62 -12.10
C ASN A 348 1.50 12.66 -12.90
N VAL A 349 1.20 12.33 -14.15
CA VAL A 349 0.49 13.22 -15.07
C VAL A 349 -0.57 12.46 -15.86
N ALA A 350 -1.67 13.14 -16.18
CA ALA A 350 -2.73 12.61 -17.03
C ALA A 350 -3.25 13.70 -17.98
N THR A 351 -3.86 13.32 -19.10
CA THR A 351 -4.47 14.30 -20.02
C THR A 351 -5.70 14.97 -19.41
N SER A 352 -6.50 14.23 -18.64
CA SER A 352 -7.69 14.75 -17.97
C SER A 352 -8.06 13.88 -16.75
N ALA A 353 -8.83 14.44 -15.82
CA ALA A 353 -9.41 13.70 -14.70
C ALA A 353 -10.50 12.72 -15.18
N ASP A 354 -11.23 13.09 -16.23
CA ASP A 354 -12.25 12.25 -16.87
C ASP A 354 -11.63 11.00 -17.47
N TYR A 355 -10.48 11.10 -18.16
CA TYR A 355 -9.75 9.93 -18.66
C TYR A 355 -9.42 8.91 -17.55
N MET A 356 -8.90 9.42 -16.43
CA MET A 356 -8.56 8.59 -15.29
C MET A 356 -9.77 7.89 -14.68
N ARG A 357 -10.94 8.55 -14.69
CA ARG A 357 -12.22 7.96 -14.27
C ARG A 357 -12.68 6.89 -15.25
N ASP A 358 -12.73 7.24 -16.52
CA ASP A 358 -13.40 6.47 -17.57
C ASP A 358 -12.66 5.17 -17.86
N TYR A 359 -11.32 5.17 -17.77
CA TYR A 359 -10.47 3.98 -17.90
C TYR A 359 -10.04 3.36 -16.56
N ARG A 360 -10.66 3.76 -15.43
CA ARG A 360 -10.36 3.25 -14.07
C ARG A 360 -8.87 3.27 -13.72
N ILE A 361 -8.17 4.34 -14.08
CA ILE A 361 -6.74 4.49 -13.79
C ILE A 361 -6.56 4.66 -12.27
N GLN A 362 -5.61 3.91 -11.72
CA GLN A 362 -5.26 3.98 -10.30
C GLN A 362 -4.88 5.43 -9.92
N GLY A 363 -5.33 5.87 -8.74
CA GLY A 363 -5.14 7.24 -8.27
C GLY A 363 -6.38 8.14 -8.47
N TYR A 364 -7.31 7.77 -9.37
CA TYR A 364 -8.58 8.49 -9.49
C TYR A 364 -9.40 8.41 -8.19
N GLY A 365 -9.84 9.57 -7.72
CA GLY A 365 -10.48 9.77 -6.42
C GLY A 365 -9.58 10.44 -5.38
N SER A 366 -8.30 10.62 -5.68
CA SER A 366 -7.46 11.61 -5.00
C SER A 366 -7.82 13.01 -5.48
N ASP A 367 -7.55 14.04 -4.68
CA ASP A 367 -7.80 15.43 -5.08
C ASP A 367 -6.82 15.92 -6.16
N THR A 368 -5.57 15.47 -6.09
CA THR A 368 -4.49 15.85 -7.01
C THR A 368 -3.58 14.67 -7.37
N LEU A 369 -2.98 14.72 -8.55
CA LEU A 369 -1.76 13.99 -8.89
C LEU A 369 -0.56 14.84 -8.47
N ASN A 370 0.27 14.28 -7.59
CA ASN A 370 1.44 14.98 -7.07
C ASN A 370 2.68 14.49 -7.83
N SER A 371 3.52 15.41 -8.26
CA SER A 371 4.81 15.10 -8.89
C SER A 371 5.93 15.84 -8.17
N ASN A 372 7.08 15.21 -8.01
CA ASN A 372 8.28 15.86 -7.52
C ASN A 372 9.56 15.32 -8.18
N ALA A 373 10.61 16.12 -8.11
CA ALA A 373 11.98 15.70 -8.41
C ALA A 373 12.90 16.24 -7.32
N TYR A 374 13.82 15.43 -6.81
CA TYR A 374 14.61 15.78 -5.64
C TYR A 374 16.04 15.25 -5.70
N LEU A 375 16.91 15.97 -5.00
CA LEU A 375 18.26 15.58 -4.62
C LEU A 375 18.38 15.76 -3.11
N GLU A 376 18.78 14.71 -2.40
CA GLU A 376 18.94 14.75 -0.94
C GLU A 376 20.25 14.12 -0.48
N GLY A 377 20.77 14.66 0.63
CA GLY A 377 22.05 14.33 1.22
C GLY A 377 21.91 14.02 2.71
N PHE A 378 22.67 13.03 3.18
CA PHE A 378 22.69 12.56 4.56
C PHE A 378 24.10 12.69 5.14
N GLY A 379 24.20 13.30 6.32
CA GLY A 379 25.43 13.38 7.11
C GLY A 379 25.17 13.06 8.58
N THR A 380 26.21 13.10 9.41
CA THR A 380 26.06 12.85 10.85
C THR A 380 25.28 14.01 11.49
N GLY A 381 24.04 13.74 11.89
CA GLY A 381 23.15 14.76 12.43
C GLY A 381 22.69 15.79 11.41
N SER A 382 22.99 15.63 10.11
CA SER A 382 22.60 16.58 9.06
C SER A 382 21.80 15.93 7.93
N TYR A 383 20.82 16.68 7.42
CA TYR A 383 20.00 16.32 6.28
C TYR A 383 19.83 17.54 5.37
N SER A 384 19.99 17.36 4.07
CA SER A 384 19.80 18.41 3.07
C SER A 384 18.96 17.87 1.91
N ARG A 385 18.04 18.68 1.38
CA ARG A 385 17.21 18.33 0.24
C ARG A 385 16.92 19.56 -0.61
N VAL A 386 17.13 19.45 -1.92
CA VAL A 386 16.56 20.35 -2.93
C VAL A 386 15.52 19.57 -3.70
N ASP A 387 14.30 20.10 -3.78
CA ASP A 387 13.23 19.50 -4.58
C ASP A 387 12.39 20.52 -5.35
N GLY A 388 11.74 20.03 -6.40
CA GLY A 388 10.69 20.71 -7.13
C GLY A 388 9.40 19.91 -7.04
N GLN A 389 8.26 20.59 -6.89
CA GLN A 389 6.94 19.97 -6.77
C GLN A 389 5.95 20.57 -7.77
N PHE A 390 5.13 19.70 -8.33
CA PHE A 390 4.08 20.01 -9.30
C PHE A 390 2.82 19.23 -8.94
N TYR A 391 1.65 19.86 -9.15
CA TYR A 391 0.36 19.29 -8.79
C TYR A 391 -0.59 19.42 -9.97
N GLN A 392 -1.35 18.36 -10.25
CA GLN A 392 -2.45 18.36 -11.22
C GLN A 392 -3.75 17.98 -10.52
N GLY A 393 -4.78 18.82 -10.61
CA GLY A 393 -6.08 18.59 -10.00
C GLY A 393 -6.87 17.49 -10.71
N LEU A 394 -7.41 16.57 -9.92
CA LEU A 394 -8.35 15.54 -10.35
C LEU A 394 -9.79 15.85 -9.92
N ASN A 395 -9.96 16.61 -8.85
CA ASN A 395 -11.26 17.09 -8.40
C ASN A 395 -11.61 18.44 -9.05
N GLN A 396 -11.88 18.43 -10.35
CA GLN A 396 -12.09 19.64 -11.16
C GLN A 396 -13.30 20.49 -10.73
N GLY A 397 -14.17 19.94 -9.87
CA GLY A 397 -15.31 20.68 -9.31
C GLY A 397 -14.92 21.66 -8.21
N VAL A 398 -13.76 21.48 -7.59
CA VAL A 398 -13.26 22.31 -6.49
C VAL A 398 -11.88 22.87 -6.80
N ILE A 399 -11.01 22.08 -7.45
CA ILE A 399 -9.62 22.39 -7.68
C ILE A 399 -9.41 22.65 -9.18
N ARG A 400 -8.98 23.87 -9.52
CA ARG A 400 -8.58 24.22 -10.89
C ARG A 400 -7.07 24.13 -11.01
N ASN A 401 -6.58 23.57 -12.12
CA ASN A 401 -5.14 23.47 -12.38
C ASN A 401 -4.43 24.85 -12.41
N THR A 402 -5.16 25.92 -12.72
CA THR A 402 -4.62 27.30 -12.69
C THR A 402 -4.30 27.80 -11.29
N ASP A 403 -4.92 27.20 -10.27
CA ASP A 403 -4.88 27.65 -8.88
C ASP A 403 -3.79 26.88 -8.09
N LEU A 404 -3.39 25.72 -8.61
CA LEU A 404 -2.34 24.89 -8.04
C LEU A 404 -0.94 25.51 -8.22
N PRO A 405 -0.07 25.41 -7.20
CA PRO A 405 1.27 25.96 -7.26
C PRO A 405 2.26 25.05 -7.99
N PHE A 406 3.28 25.69 -8.56
CA PHE A 406 4.58 25.07 -8.81
C PHE A 406 5.53 25.50 -7.71
N VAL A 407 6.14 24.56 -7.01
CA VAL A 407 7.11 24.84 -5.95
C VAL A 407 8.50 24.48 -6.46
N LEU A 408 9.30 25.46 -6.89
CA LEU A 408 10.64 25.20 -7.42
C LEU A 408 11.53 26.47 -7.38
N PRO A 409 12.71 26.43 -6.74
CA PRO A 409 13.19 25.36 -5.87
C PRO A 409 12.52 25.40 -4.49
N ARG A 410 12.45 24.24 -3.85
CA ARG A 410 12.29 24.08 -2.40
C ARG A 410 13.58 23.51 -1.82
N TYR A 411 14.13 24.15 -0.81
CA TYR A 411 15.33 23.72 -0.12
C TYR A 411 15.02 23.44 1.35
N THR A 412 15.38 22.26 1.84
CA THR A 412 15.26 21.89 3.25
C THR A 412 16.63 21.51 3.78
N TYR A 413 16.99 22.04 4.95
CA TYR A 413 18.17 21.61 5.69
C TYR A 413 17.83 21.45 7.16
N SER A 414 18.33 20.40 7.78
CA SER A 414 18.19 20.13 9.20
C SER A 414 19.53 19.66 9.75
N PHE A 415 19.90 20.19 10.91
CA PHE A 415 21.09 19.83 11.64
C PHE A 415 20.78 19.70 13.12
N LEU A 416 21.26 18.62 13.74
CA LEU A 416 21.25 18.41 15.19
C LEU A 416 22.66 18.10 15.66
N GLY A 417 23.19 18.97 16.52
CA GLY A 417 24.51 18.83 17.11
C GLY A 417 24.58 17.84 18.26
N GLN A 418 25.81 17.59 18.71
CA GLN A 418 26.07 16.89 19.97
C GLN A 418 25.79 17.83 21.16
N PRO A 419 25.60 17.27 22.38
CA PRO A 419 25.52 18.09 23.59
C PRO A 419 26.74 19.01 23.75
N ASP A 420 26.48 20.27 24.05
CA ASP A 420 27.50 21.26 24.40
C ASP A 420 28.00 21.09 25.85
N ALA A 421 28.92 21.96 26.28
CA ALA A 421 29.47 21.94 27.63
C ALA A 421 28.43 22.16 28.75
N TRP A 422 27.23 22.66 28.41
CA TRP A 422 26.13 22.94 29.32
C TRP A 422 25.11 21.80 29.31
N GLY A 423 25.31 20.76 28.48
CA GLY A 423 24.42 19.63 28.28
C GLY A 423 23.25 19.93 27.34
N GLY A 424 23.26 21.08 26.66
CA GLY A 424 22.24 21.46 25.68
C GLY A 424 22.60 21.00 24.27
N ARG A 425 21.60 20.77 23.42
CA ARG A 425 21.81 20.41 22.01
C ARG A 425 21.35 21.54 21.11
N PHE A 426 22.26 22.02 20.27
CA PHE A 426 21.95 23.01 19.25
C PHE A 426 21.39 22.33 17.99
N GLY A 427 20.30 22.87 17.46
CA GLY A 427 19.67 22.46 16.22
C GLY A 427 19.44 23.65 15.29
N VAL A 428 19.55 23.39 13.99
CA VAL A 428 19.23 24.34 12.92
C VAL A 428 18.29 23.66 11.96
N SER A 429 17.20 24.33 11.59
CA SER A 429 16.37 23.87 10.48
C SER A 429 15.94 25.02 9.57
N THR A 430 15.82 24.73 8.28
CA THR A 430 15.33 25.68 7.28
C THR A 430 14.50 24.92 6.23
N THR A 431 13.49 25.60 5.70
CA THR A 431 12.69 25.20 4.55
C THR A 431 12.36 26.44 3.73
N ASP A 432 13.18 26.69 2.73
CA ASP A 432 13.06 27.83 1.83
C ASP A 432 12.33 27.37 0.57
N PHE A 433 11.46 28.20 0.01
CA PHE A 433 10.79 27.84 -1.24
C PHE A 433 10.46 29.03 -2.11
N ASN A 434 10.22 28.73 -3.38
CA ASN A 434 9.58 29.62 -4.34
C ASN A 434 8.30 28.94 -4.85
N VAL A 435 7.16 29.55 -4.54
CA VAL A 435 5.83 29.15 -4.98
C VAL A 435 5.38 30.07 -6.10
N LYS A 436 5.08 29.50 -7.27
CA LYS A 436 4.55 30.20 -8.43
C LYS A 436 3.17 29.69 -8.80
N ARG A 437 2.22 30.61 -8.98
CA ARG A 437 0.85 30.32 -9.43
C ARG A 437 0.47 31.12 -10.67
N ASN A 438 -0.31 30.50 -11.55
CA ASN A 438 -0.93 31.21 -12.66
C ASN A 438 -2.05 32.12 -12.14
N ASN A 439 -2.97 31.55 -11.35
CA ASN A 439 -4.06 32.24 -10.68
C ASN A 439 -3.94 32.11 -9.14
N GLY A 440 -3.28 33.07 -8.50
CA GLY A 440 -3.02 33.05 -7.07
C GLY A 440 -1.78 33.84 -6.67
N THR A 441 -1.57 33.96 -5.35
CA THR A 441 -0.36 34.53 -4.77
C THR A 441 0.84 33.70 -5.19
N SER A 442 1.92 34.36 -5.58
CA SER A 442 3.24 33.74 -5.74
C SER A 442 4.15 34.30 -4.66
N ASP A 443 4.90 33.44 -3.99
CA ASP A 443 5.69 33.80 -2.82
C ASP A 443 7.08 33.16 -2.86
N ILE A 444 8.06 33.87 -2.32
CA ILE A 444 9.39 33.37 -2.06
C ILE A 444 9.64 33.55 -0.57
N ARG A 445 9.86 32.43 0.11
CA ARG A 445 10.12 32.40 1.56
C ARG A 445 11.52 31.89 1.82
N GLY A 446 12.27 32.63 2.62
CA GLY A 446 13.46 32.14 3.31
C GLY A 446 13.18 32.04 4.80
N GLN A 447 13.45 30.91 5.43
CA GLN A 447 13.26 30.69 6.86
C GLN A 447 14.50 30.11 7.52
N MET A 448 14.65 30.38 8.81
CA MET A 448 15.68 29.80 9.65
C MET A 448 15.13 29.64 11.06
N ALA A 449 15.16 28.40 11.55
CA ALA A 449 14.78 28.04 12.91
C ALA A 449 16.03 27.57 13.65
N LEU A 450 16.34 28.24 14.76
CA LEU A 450 17.42 27.89 15.67
C LEU A 450 16.82 27.35 16.96
N ASN A 451 17.30 26.19 17.41
CA ASN A 451 16.80 25.55 18.61
C ASN A 451 17.96 25.16 19.53
N TRP A 452 17.79 25.36 20.83
CA TRP A 452 18.71 24.88 21.85
C TRP A 452 17.93 24.24 22.98
N ASP A 453 18.05 22.93 23.09
CA ASP A 453 17.33 22.10 24.05
C ASP A 453 18.27 21.59 25.14
N ARG A 454 18.00 21.97 26.39
CA ARG A 454 18.76 21.52 27.56
C ARG A 454 17.89 20.71 28.51
N PRO A 455 17.99 19.36 28.49
CA PRO A 455 17.35 18.53 29.50
C PRO A 455 18.16 18.53 30.81
N PHE A 456 17.48 18.63 31.95
CA PHE A 456 18.08 18.46 33.27
C PHE A 456 17.07 17.87 34.26
N ARG A 457 17.56 17.34 35.39
CA ARG A 457 16.72 16.72 36.42
C ARG A 457 17.08 17.24 37.80
N ASN A 458 16.12 17.24 38.71
CA ASN A 458 16.38 17.56 40.12
C ASN A 458 16.39 16.30 41.00
N ARG A 459 16.65 16.50 42.30
CA ARG A 459 16.69 15.41 43.30
C ARG A 459 15.32 14.77 43.56
N LEU A 460 14.22 15.44 43.20
CA LEU A 460 12.85 14.95 43.35
C LEU A 460 12.39 14.09 42.17
N GLY A 461 13.26 13.84 41.18
CA GLY A 461 12.93 13.06 39.99
C GLY A 461 12.17 13.83 38.90
N GLN A 462 11.94 15.13 39.09
CA GLN A 462 11.34 15.99 38.06
C GLN A 462 12.32 16.16 36.89
N GLN A 463 11.81 15.99 35.69
CA GLN A 463 12.53 16.15 34.43
C GLN A 463 12.16 17.50 33.83
N PHE A 464 13.16 18.34 33.61
CA PHE A 464 13.00 19.66 33.02
C PHE A 464 13.62 19.70 31.63
N LEU A 465 12.97 20.40 30.71
CA LEU A 465 13.49 20.75 29.40
C LEU A 465 13.40 22.26 29.25
N LEU A 466 14.56 22.93 29.26
CA LEU A 466 14.68 24.33 28.89
C LEU A 466 14.95 24.40 27.39
N THR A 467 14.09 25.10 26.66
CA THR A 467 14.22 25.31 25.22
C THR A 467 14.36 26.80 24.94
N LEU A 468 15.41 27.15 24.20
CA LEU A 468 15.56 28.46 23.56
C LEU A 468 15.38 28.26 22.06
N HIS A 469 14.34 28.86 21.50
CA HIS A 469 13.95 28.69 20.11
C HIS A 469 13.82 30.05 19.43
N LEU A 470 14.23 30.14 18.17
CA LEU A 470 14.13 31.36 17.36
C LEU A 470 13.65 30.98 15.97
N ASP A 471 12.45 31.43 15.61
CA ASP A 471 11.98 31.39 14.24
C ASP A 471 12.27 32.73 13.57
N SER A 472 12.80 32.70 12.35
CA SER A 472 13.03 33.88 11.53
C SER A 472 12.64 33.59 10.09
N MET A 473 11.82 34.45 9.48
CA MET A 473 11.46 34.36 8.07
C MET A 473 11.49 35.70 7.35
N VAL A 474 11.75 35.64 6.06
CA VAL A 474 11.60 36.74 5.11
C VAL A 474 10.81 36.25 3.90
N TYR A 475 9.89 37.08 3.45
CA TYR A 475 8.92 36.80 2.40
C TYR A 475 9.03 37.84 1.30
N ARG A 476 8.78 37.40 0.06
CA ARG A 476 8.51 38.31 -1.05
C ARG A 476 7.35 37.78 -1.88
N ALA A 477 6.15 38.26 -1.56
CA ALA A 477 4.93 37.84 -2.22
C ALA A 477 4.46 38.83 -3.30
N ARG A 478 3.86 38.28 -4.35
CA ARG A 478 3.19 38.99 -5.45
C ARG A 478 1.77 38.47 -5.60
N LYS A 479 0.86 39.32 -6.07
CA LYS A 479 -0.58 39.02 -6.23
C LYS A 479 -1.25 38.61 -4.91
N LEU A 480 -0.87 39.26 -3.79
CA LEU A 480 -1.42 38.97 -2.45
C LEU A 480 -2.95 39.15 -2.35
N TYR A 481 -3.54 39.94 -3.24
CA TYR A 481 -5.00 40.10 -3.38
C TYR A 481 -5.71 38.88 -3.99
N GLN A 482 -4.98 37.87 -4.45
CA GLN A 482 -5.51 36.62 -4.98
C GLN A 482 -5.43 35.50 -3.94
N GLN A 483 -6.06 34.36 -4.23
CA GLN A 483 -6.01 33.16 -3.38
C GLN A 483 -4.57 32.67 -3.11
N PRO A 484 -4.29 32.03 -1.97
CA PRO A 484 -5.20 31.84 -0.83
C PRO A 484 -5.24 33.04 0.14
N ASN A 485 -4.55 34.15 -0.17
CA ASN A 485 -4.28 35.23 0.78
C ASN A 485 -5.34 36.34 0.83
N TYR A 486 -5.83 36.80 -0.33
CA TYR A 486 -6.89 37.81 -0.47
C TYR A 486 -6.65 39.18 0.22
N TYR A 487 -5.41 39.62 0.41
CA TYR A 487 -5.14 40.94 0.99
C TYR A 487 -5.58 42.08 0.07
N GLN A 488 -6.52 42.89 0.52
CA GLN A 488 -6.97 44.07 -0.23
C GLN A 488 -5.82 45.08 -0.41
N ASN A 489 -5.76 45.73 -1.58
CA ASN A 489 -4.85 46.82 -1.93
C ASN A 489 -3.34 46.50 -2.03
N HIS A 490 -2.91 45.27 -1.75
CA HIS A 490 -1.48 44.90 -1.77
C HIS A 490 -1.15 43.98 -2.95
N LYS A 491 -0.43 44.52 -3.95
CA LYS A 491 -0.01 43.75 -5.14
C LYS A 491 1.32 43.03 -4.94
N THR A 492 2.29 43.65 -4.29
CA THR A 492 3.62 43.07 -4.02
C THR A 492 4.11 43.59 -2.69
N LEU A 493 4.64 42.72 -1.85
CA LEU A 493 5.13 43.07 -0.52
C LEU A 493 6.37 42.25 -0.19
N THR A 494 7.28 42.85 0.58
CA THR A 494 8.36 42.16 1.27
C THR A 494 8.11 42.33 2.75
N SER A 495 8.00 41.21 3.46
CA SER A 495 7.73 41.19 4.90
C SER A 495 8.66 40.19 5.56
N GLY A 496 8.78 40.26 6.88
CA GLY A 496 9.56 39.31 7.67
C GLY A 496 9.01 39.24 9.08
N GLN A 497 9.25 38.10 9.72
CA GLN A 497 8.87 37.88 11.11
C GLN A 497 10.02 37.20 11.85
N VAL A 498 10.21 37.57 13.11
CA VAL A 498 11.21 36.96 13.99
C VAL A 498 10.52 36.72 15.34
N LEU A 499 10.45 35.46 15.77
CA LEU A 499 9.82 35.07 17.01
C LEU A 499 10.83 34.35 17.91
N PRO A 500 11.47 35.05 18.86
CA PRO A 500 12.20 34.41 19.93
C PRO A 500 11.23 33.79 20.93
N THR A 501 11.46 32.55 21.29
CA THR A 501 10.64 31.77 22.22
C THR A 501 11.52 31.14 23.29
N ILE A 502 11.15 31.32 24.56
CA ILE A 502 11.70 30.56 25.69
C ILE A 502 10.61 29.67 26.25
N ALA A 503 10.94 28.40 26.44
CA ALA A 503 10.02 27.43 27.02
C ALA A 503 10.70 26.62 28.13
N LEU A 504 9.96 26.38 29.21
CA LEU A 504 10.36 25.45 30.25
C LEU A 504 9.25 24.42 30.43
N LYS A 505 9.55 23.17 30.05
CA LYS A 505 8.66 22.02 30.25
C LYS A 505 9.14 21.20 31.43
N THR A 506 8.21 20.80 32.30
CA THR A 506 8.46 19.94 33.45
C THR A 506 7.56 18.71 33.36
N ASN A 507 8.18 17.56 33.49
CA ASN A 507 7.58 16.23 33.51
C ASN A 507 7.86 15.62 34.88
N TRP A 508 6.83 15.24 35.64
CA TRP A 508 6.99 14.68 36.99
C TRP A 508 6.46 13.24 37.10
N PRO A 509 7.22 12.24 36.63
CA PRO A 509 6.73 10.87 36.58
C PRO A 509 6.71 10.20 37.97
N PHE A 510 5.53 9.82 38.43
CA PHE A 510 5.32 8.95 39.58
C PHE A 510 5.19 7.50 39.12
N VAL A 511 6.24 6.71 39.35
CA VAL A 511 6.31 5.32 38.89
C VAL A 511 6.03 4.37 40.05
N ARG A 512 5.13 3.41 39.83
CA ARG A 512 4.82 2.32 40.75
C ARG A 512 4.86 1.00 39.99
N THR A 513 5.46 -0.03 40.58
CA THR A 513 5.32 -1.40 40.10
C THR A 513 4.14 -2.10 40.78
N PHE A 514 3.50 -3.01 40.07
CA PHE A 514 2.40 -3.84 40.58
C PHE A 514 2.54 -5.27 40.02
N GLU A 515 1.65 -6.20 40.40
CA GLU A 515 1.75 -7.63 40.05
C GLU A 515 3.14 -8.23 40.33
N HIS A 516 3.66 -8.03 41.55
CA HIS A 516 4.99 -8.53 41.95
C HIS A 516 6.14 -8.11 41.00
N GLY A 517 6.00 -6.94 40.35
CA GLY A 517 7.01 -6.39 39.43
C GLY A 517 6.79 -6.73 37.96
N ARG A 518 5.70 -7.42 37.60
CA ARG A 518 5.34 -7.71 36.19
C ARG A 518 4.65 -6.54 35.48
N GLY A 519 4.09 -5.60 36.23
CA GLY A 519 3.44 -4.40 35.71
C GLY A 519 4.09 -3.11 36.16
N SER A 520 3.99 -2.07 35.33
CA SER A 520 4.41 -0.70 35.64
C SER A 520 3.26 0.28 35.43
N GLN A 521 3.11 1.17 36.39
CA GLN A 521 2.16 2.28 36.38
C GLN A 521 2.95 3.58 36.46
N ILE A 522 2.63 4.52 35.58
CA ILE A 522 3.21 5.85 35.54
C ILE A 522 2.06 6.86 35.56
N ILE A 523 2.11 7.82 36.47
CA ILE A 523 1.27 9.02 36.43
C ILE A 523 2.21 10.20 36.36
N GLU A 524 2.08 11.02 35.33
CA GLU A 524 2.98 12.11 35.01
C GLU A 524 2.20 13.40 34.80
N PRO A 525 2.16 14.28 35.82
CA PRO A 525 1.81 15.68 35.62
C PRO A 525 2.85 16.36 34.72
N ILE A 526 2.35 17.10 33.73
CA ILE A 526 3.14 17.85 32.76
C ILE A 526 2.74 19.32 32.89
N VAL A 527 3.72 20.20 33.06
CA VAL A 527 3.52 21.65 33.07
C VAL A 527 4.53 22.29 32.12
N GLN A 528 4.08 23.19 31.27
CA GLN A 528 4.94 23.90 30.33
C GLN A 528 4.63 25.39 30.35
N GLY A 529 5.63 26.21 30.63
CA GLY A 529 5.54 27.66 30.45
C GLY A 529 6.23 28.05 29.15
N ILE A 530 5.60 28.91 28.35
CA ILE A 530 6.14 29.43 27.09
C ILE A 530 5.98 30.94 27.08
N TYR A 531 7.04 31.64 26.75
CA TYR A 531 7.04 33.08 26.55
C TYR A 531 7.64 33.42 25.20
N ALA A 532 6.85 34.12 24.39
CA ALA A 532 7.26 34.71 23.13
C ALA A 532 6.52 36.05 22.93
N PRO A 533 7.04 36.99 22.14
CA PRO A 533 6.30 38.19 21.74
C PRO A 533 4.96 37.84 21.06
N ASN A 534 3.96 38.71 21.20
CA ASN A 534 2.69 38.61 20.47
C ASN A 534 2.88 39.09 19.02
N THR A 535 3.51 38.27 18.18
CA THR A 535 3.78 38.57 16.76
C THR A 535 3.53 37.34 15.89
N GLY A 536 2.87 37.49 14.74
CA GLY A 536 2.87 36.46 13.69
C GLY A 536 1.70 35.46 13.70
N ALA A 537 0.70 35.64 14.57
CA ALA A 537 -0.49 34.77 14.60
C ALA A 537 -1.69 35.35 13.83
N GLY A 538 -1.68 36.65 13.51
CA GLY A 538 -2.82 37.33 12.91
C GLY A 538 -3.01 36.96 11.44
N ALA A 539 -4.25 36.69 11.04
CA ALA A 539 -4.59 36.64 9.62
C ALA A 539 -4.29 37.99 8.94
N ASN A 540 -4.34 39.12 9.63
CA ASN A 540 -4.10 40.46 9.08
C ASN A 540 -2.65 40.98 9.07
N ASP A 541 -1.64 40.15 9.37
CA ASP A 541 -0.24 40.61 9.53
C ASP A 541 0.50 40.89 8.20
N LEU A 542 -0.21 40.96 7.06
CA LEU A 542 0.34 41.12 5.70
C LEU A 542 1.44 40.09 5.34
N ILE A 543 1.50 38.96 6.06
CA ILE A 543 2.39 37.83 5.77
C ILE A 543 1.62 36.84 4.89
N PRO A 544 2.17 36.40 3.73
CA PRO A 544 1.55 35.35 2.93
C PRO A 544 1.39 34.06 3.75
N ASN A 545 0.31 33.32 3.54
CA ASN A 545 0.04 32.04 4.17
C ASN A 545 -0.10 30.96 3.10
N GLU A 546 0.90 30.10 3.01
CA GLU A 546 1.03 29.01 2.05
C GLU A 546 0.91 27.65 2.73
N ASP A 547 1.48 27.49 3.92
CA ASP A 547 1.55 26.20 4.64
C ASP A 547 0.88 26.18 6.02
N SER A 548 0.33 27.31 6.48
CA SER A 548 -0.33 27.45 7.79
C SER A 548 -1.84 27.66 7.65
N LEU A 549 -2.45 27.02 6.65
CA LEU A 549 -3.88 27.06 6.34
C LEU A 549 -4.71 26.07 7.15
N ALA A 550 -4.08 25.14 7.87
CA ALA A 550 -4.77 24.22 8.77
C ALA A 550 -4.33 24.49 10.21
N TYR A 551 -5.31 24.38 11.11
CA TYR A 551 -5.11 24.53 12.54
C TYR A 551 -5.66 23.29 13.24
N GLU A 552 -4.82 22.56 13.98
CA GLU A 552 -5.21 21.32 14.64
C GLU A 552 -4.72 21.33 16.09
N PHE A 553 -5.63 21.62 17.04
CA PHE A 553 -5.35 21.55 18.47
C PHE A 553 -5.80 20.20 19.03
N THR A 554 -4.83 19.32 19.26
CA THR A 554 -5.02 17.92 19.66
C THR A 554 -3.96 17.50 20.68
N ASP A 555 -3.97 16.23 21.08
CA ASP A 555 -3.00 15.66 22.01
C ASP A 555 -1.55 15.76 21.52
N SER A 556 -1.34 15.81 20.20
CA SER A 556 -0.01 15.94 19.59
C SER A 556 0.52 17.37 19.57
N THR A 557 -0.36 18.38 19.54
CA THR A 557 0.02 19.80 19.47
C THR A 557 -0.16 20.55 20.79
N LEU A 558 -0.79 19.94 21.81
CA LEU A 558 -1.00 20.56 23.13
C LEU A 558 0.27 21.17 23.73
N PHE A 559 1.42 20.49 23.59
CA PHE A 559 2.71 20.94 24.15
C PHE A 559 3.71 21.46 23.11
N SER A 560 3.25 21.77 21.89
CA SER A 560 4.14 22.28 20.84
C SER A 560 4.46 23.76 21.01
N LEU A 561 5.65 24.18 20.53
CA LEU A 561 6.04 25.60 20.50
C LEU A 561 5.32 26.38 19.40
N ASN A 562 4.94 25.73 18.30
CA ASN A 562 4.04 26.28 17.31
C ASN A 562 2.89 25.29 17.09
N ARG A 563 1.64 25.75 17.19
CA ARG A 563 0.44 24.92 17.04
C ARG A 563 -0.12 24.93 15.61
N TYR A 564 0.43 25.75 14.72
CA TYR A 564 0.16 25.69 13.29
C TYR A 564 0.95 24.56 12.63
N GLN A 565 0.40 23.97 11.57
CA GLN A 565 1.06 22.90 10.79
C GLN A 565 2.28 23.41 10.02
N GLY A 566 2.27 24.68 9.65
CA GLY A 566 3.34 25.37 8.94
C GLY A 566 3.98 26.47 9.77
N THR A 567 4.69 27.37 9.10
CA THR A 567 5.48 28.42 9.77
C THR A 567 5.14 29.82 9.28
N ASP A 568 4.19 29.96 8.36
CA ASP A 568 3.65 31.27 7.95
C ASP A 568 2.82 31.94 9.03
N ARG A 569 2.28 31.15 9.96
CA ARG A 569 1.67 31.65 11.20
C ARG A 569 2.41 31.04 12.37
N LEU A 570 2.81 31.92 13.30
CA LEU A 570 3.56 31.57 14.49
C LEU A 570 2.72 31.88 15.72
N ASP A 571 2.60 30.89 16.58
CA ASP A 571 1.86 31.00 17.83
C ASP A 571 2.74 31.63 18.92
N GLY A 572 2.71 32.96 18.99
CA GLY A 572 3.41 33.75 19.99
C GLY A 572 2.64 33.94 21.30
N GLY A 573 3.16 34.83 22.15
CA GLY A 573 2.54 35.21 23.42
C GLY A 573 2.97 34.41 24.65
N LEU A 574 2.51 34.87 25.81
CA LEU A 574 2.68 34.18 27.09
C LEU A 574 1.60 33.10 27.22
N ARG A 575 2.01 31.85 27.39
CA ARG A 575 1.09 30.72 27.61
C ARG A 575 1.63 29.68 28.59
N GLY A 576 0.70 28.99 29.24
CA GLY A 576 0.97 27.87 30.14
C GLY A 576 0.14 26.66 29.73
N ASN A 577 0.78 25.52 29.49
CA ASN A 577 0.10 24.27 29.20
C ASN A 577 0.19 23.35 30.41
N VAL A 578 -0.92 22.69 30.73
CA VAL A 578 -0.98 21.69 31.81
C VAL A 578 -1.59 20.40 31.27
N GLY A 579 -1.11 19.27 31.75
CA GLY A 579 -1.75 18.01 31.46
C GLY A 579 -1.33 16.91 32.41
N ILE A 580 -2.05 15.80 32.36
CA ILE A 580 -1.74 14.58 33.09
C ILE A 580 -1.67 13.47 32.05
N HIS A 581 -0.51 12.82 31.99
CA HIS A 581 -0.30 11.58 31.26
C HIS A 581 -0.34 10.42 32.26
N ALA A 582 -1.07 9.36 31.94
CA ALA A 582 -1.13 8.18 32.77
C ALA A 582 -0.97 6.93 31.90
N ASN A 583 -0.05 6.06 32.28
CA ASN A 583 0.29 4.86 31.54
C ASN A 583 0.32 3.65 32.48
N TRP A 584 -0.32 2.55 32.09
CA TRP A 584 -0.23 1.25 32.74
C TRP A 584 0.17 0.22 31.71
N THR A 585 1.20 -0.55 32.02
CA THR A 585 1.68 -1.64 31.18
C THR A 585 1.93 -2.89 32.01
N TRP A 586 1.44 -4.05 31.58
CA TRP A 586 1.69 -5.35 32.23
C TRP A 586 1.48 -6.48 31.24
N ASP A 587 2.38 -7.46 31.16
CA ASP A 587 2.19 -8.68 30.34
C ASP A 587 1.69 -8.44 28.88
N GLY A 588 2.12 -7.34 28.24
CA GLY A 588 1.70 -6.97 26.88
C GLY A 588 0.39 -6.17 26.78
N HIS A 589 -0.24 -5.87 27.90
CA HIS A 589 -1.41 -5.00 28.04
C HIS A 589 -0.98 -3.54 28.21
N GLU A 590 -1.76 -2.60 27.66
CA GLU A 590 -1.48 -1.16 27.69
C GLU A 590 -2.76 -0.36 27.97
N VAL A 591 -2.70 0.58 28.92
CA VAL A 591 -3.68 1.66 29.08
C VAL A 591 -2.89 2.97 29.12
N ASP A 592 -3.13 3.85 28.15
CA ASP A 592 -2.41 5.10 27.96
C ASP A 592 -3.41 6.24 27.79
N LEU A 593 -3.40 7.18 28.74
CA LEU A 593 -4.35 8.26 28.86
C LEU A 593 -3.60 9.59 28.88
N LEU A 594 -4.15 10.60 28.21
CA LEU A 594 -3.69 11.99 28.30
C LEU A 594 -4.90 12.90 28.41
N ALA A 595 -4.86 13.85 29.34
CA ALA A 595 -5.79 14.97 29.36
C ALA A 595 -5.01 16.26 29.64
N GLY A 596 -5.35 17.35 28.96
CA GLY A 596 -4.70 18.62 29.21
C GLY A 596 -5.31 19.81 28.48
N GLU A 597 -4.86 20.98 28.89
CA GLU A 597 -5.42 22.28 28.56
C GLU A 597 -4.29 23.31 28.45
N SER A 598 -4.50 24.32 27.61
CA SER A 598 -3.61 25.44 27.40
C SER A 598 -4.28 26.72 27.89
N PHE A 599 -3.54 27.52 28.63
CA PHE A 599 -3.94 28.86 29.05
C PHE A 599 -3.08 29.89 28.33
N GLN A 600 -3.71 30.86 27.67
CA GLN A 600 -3.04 31.91 26.91
C GLN A 600 -3.46 33.29 27.41
N GLU A 601 -2.48 34.18 27.57
CA GLU A 601 -2.71 35.56 28.01
C GLU A 601 -3.32 36.41 26.89
N HIS A 602 -2.80 36.30 25.66
CA HIS A 602 -3.31 37.03 24.51
C HIS A 602 -4.20 36.14 23.62
N ILE A 603 -5.36 36.68 23.21
CA ILE A 603 -6.28 36.02 22.28
C ILE A 603 -6.21 36.71 20.92
N THR A 604 -5.88 35.92 19.89
CA THR A 604 -5.90 36.36 18.49
C THR A 604 -7.34 36.33 17.94
N HIS A 605 -7.86 37.48 17.52
CA HIS A 605 -9.29 37.65 17.19
C HIS A 605 -9.69 37.14 15.80
N ASP A 606 -8.74 36.83 14.91
CA ASP A 606 -8.98 36.36 13.54
C ASP A 606 -8.56 34.89 13.33
N ARG A 607 -8.65 34.08 14.39
CA ARG A 607 -8.44 32.62 14.33
C ARG A 607 -9.57 31.90 13.59
N ILE A 608 -9.25 30.72 13.05
CA ILE A 608 -10.23 29.83 12.44
C ILE A 608 -11.29 29.46 13.50
N PRO A 609 -12.60 29.65 13.23
CA PRO A 609 -13.66 29.27 14.16
C PRO A 609 -13.59 27.78 14.51
N TYR A 610 -13.88 27.40 15.77
CA TYR A 610 -13.70 26.03 16.28
C TYR A 610 -12.23 25.55 16.30
N SER A 611 -11.26 26.47 16.38
CA SER A 611 -9.85 26.15 16.66
C SER A 611 -9.63 25.67 18.09
N GLY A 612 -10.58 25.89 19.01
CA GLY A 612 -10.51 25.49 20.42
C GLY A 612 -9.53 26.32 21.23
N LEU A 613 -9.25 27.53 20.74
CA LEU A 613 -8.16 28.42 21.13
C LEU A 613 -8.60 29.90 21.07
N ASP A 614 -9.91 30.11 21.01
CA ASP A 614 -10.60 31.39 20.89
C ASP A 614 -10.83 32.09 22.23
N HIS A 615 -10.49 31.43 23.33
CA HIS A 615 -10.62 31.93 24.69
C HIS A 615 -9.26 31.92 25.42
N HIS A 616 -9.22 32.44 26.66
CA HIS A 616 -8.02 32.39 27.49
C HIS A 616 -7.68 30.97 27.93
N ALA A 617 -8.69 30.14 28.18
CA ALA A 617 -8.53 28.70 28.35
C ALA A 617 -8.88 28.02 27.02
N SER A 618 -8.05 27.07 26.59
CA SER A 618 -8.32 26.28 25.40
C SER A 618 -9.46 25.30 25.62
N ASP A 619 -9.89 24.64 24.56
CA ASP A 619 -10.64 23.40 24.71
C ASP A 619 -9.82 22.38 25.51
N LEU A 620 -10.49 21.54 26.29
CA LEU A 620 -9.89 20.43 26.99
C LEU A 620 -9.64 19.29 26.00
N VAL A 621 -8.37 18.92 25.84
CA VAL A 621 -7.93 17.85 24.94
C VAL A 621 -7.77 16.55 25.73
N MET A 622 -8.29 15.45 25.19
CA MET A 622 -8.17 14.12 25.79
C MET A 622 -7.79 13.07 24.75
N ARG A 623 -6.96 12.11 25.16
CA ARG A 623 -6.65 10.88 24.42
C ARG A 623 -6.74 9.68 25.35
N ALA A 624 -7.28 8.58 24.84
CA ALA A 624 -7.28 7.28 25.50
C ALA A 624 -6.89 6.19 24.49
N ARG A 625 -5.93 5.34 24.87
CA ARG A 625 -5.54 4.12 24.18
C ARG A 625 -5.60 2.97 25.18
N VAL A 626 -6.42 1.97 24.90
CA VAL A 626 -6.76 0.90 25.84
C VAL A 626 -6.69 -0.43 25.09
N SER A 627 -5.62 -1.18 25.33
CA SER A 627 -5.36 -2.51 24.78
C SER A 627 -5.12 -3.49 25.94
N PRO A 628 -6.18 -3.87 26.69
CA PRO A 628 -6.08 -4.69 27.89
C PRO A 628 -5.83 -6.18 27.59
N ASN A 629 -5.80 -6.61 26.32
CA ASN A 629 -5.39 -7.93 25.82
C ASN A 629 -5.41 -7.95 24.28
N GLN A 630 -4.95 -9.05 23.68
CA GLN A 630 -4.95 -9.27 22.22
C GLN A 630 -6.34 -9.30 21.56
N TYR A 631 -7.41 -9.36 22.37
CA TYR A 631 -8.80 -9.47 21.89
C TYR A 631 -9.54 -8.14 21.88
N PHE A 632 -9.00 -7.07 22.46
CA PHE A 632 -9.66 -5.77 22.52
C PHE A 632 -8.65 -4.62 22.41
N ASP A 633 -8.94 -3.70 21.51
CA ASP A 633 -8.22 -2.46 21.31
C ASP A 633 -9.22 -1.31 21.19
N PHE A 634 -8.97 -0.22 21.89
CA PHE A 634 -9.80 0.98 21.85
C PHE A 634 -8.92 2.23 21.84
N ASN A 635 -9.16 3.11 20.88
CA ASN A 635 -8.49 4.40 20.75
C ASN A 635 -9.54 5.49 20.65
N ALA A 636 -9.42 6.56 21.43
CA ALA A 636 -10.30 7.71 21.32
C ALA A 636 -9.56 9.02 21.57
N ARG A 637 -9.97 10.07 20.87
CA ARG A 637 -9.56 11.45 21.14
C ARG A 637 -10.77 12.35 21.20
N MET A 638 -10.70 13.37 22.02
CA MET A 638 -11.80 14.31 22.21
C MET A 638 -11.26 15.70 22.50
N ARG A 639 -12.01 16.71 22.03
CA ARG A 639 -11.81 18.11 22.36
C ARG A 639 -13.13 18.71 22.82
N LEU A 640 -13.15 19.22 24.06
CA LEU A 640 -14.33 19.73 24.73
C LEU A 640 -14.16 21.21 25.03
N ASP A 641 -15.10 22.03 24.60
CA ASP A 641 -15.15 23.45 24.98
C ASP A 641 -15.59 23.59 26.45
N PRO A 642 -14.74 24.09 27.36
CA PRO A 642 -15.07 24.21 28.78
C PRO A 642 -16.15 25.26 29.05
N TYR A 643 -16.36 26.22 28.15
CA TYR A 643 -17.34 27.30 28.31
C TYR A 643 -18.74 26.89 27.85
N THR A 644 -18.84 26.14 26.76
CA THR A 644 -20.13 25.68 26.22
C THR A 644 -20.47 24.23 26.54
N THR A 645 -19.52 23.45 27.08
CA THR A 645 -19.61 22.00 27.32
C THR A 645 -19.90 21.18 26.06
N LYS A 646 -19.64 21.75 24.88
CA LYS A 646 -19.84 21.08 23.59
C LYS A 646 -18.56 20.40 23.14
N VAL A 647 -18.73 19.25 22.48
CA VAL A 647 -17.63 18.56 21.81
C VAL A 647 -17.32 19.28 20.51
N ASN A 648 -16.09 19.77 20.36
CA ASN A 648 -15.58 20.46 19.17
C ASN A 648 -14.77 19.55 18.25
N PHE A 649 -14.39 18.35 18.73
CA PHE A 649 -13.83 17.26 17.94
C PHE A 649 -13.96 15.97 18.74
N GLY A 650 -14.26 14.86 18.08
CA GLY A 650 -14.20 13.55 18.74
C GLY A 650 -14.04 12.43 17.72
N ASP A 651 -13.07 11.55 17.95
CA ASP A 651 -12.97 10.29 17.24
C ASP A 651 -12.79 9.13 18.21
N ALA A 652 -13.33 7.98 17.83
CA ALA A 652 -13.19 6.75 18.58
C ALA A 652 -13.13 5.57 17.61
N LEU A 653 -12.24 4.63 17.86
CA LEU A 653 -12.05 3.40 17.12
C LEU A 653 -11.95 2.26 18.11
N PHE A 654 -12.58 1.14 17.81
CA PHE A 654 -12.41 -0.09 18.56
C PHE A 654 -12.26 -1.30 17.64
N SER A 655 -11.54 -2.29 18.13
CA SER A 655 -11.39 -3.61 17.53
C SER A 655 -11.57 -4.63 18.65
N ALA A 656 -12.47 -5.59 18.46
CA ALA A 656 -12.78 -6.60 19.47
C ALA A 656 -12.96 -7.97 18.79
N GLY A 657 -12.36 -9.02 19.34
CA GLY A 657 -12.57 -10.39 18.88
C GLY A 657 -11.35 -11.29 18.98
N VAL A 658 -11.54 -12.55 18.60
CA VAL A 658 -10.53 -13.62 18.60
C VAL A 658 -9.80 -13.69 17.25
N PRO A 659 -8.67 -14.41 17.11
CA PRO A 659 -7.91 -14.48 15.86
C PRO A 659 -8.76 -14.76 14.61
N HIS A 660 -9.76 -15.66 14.71
CA HIS A 660 -10.65 -16.08 13.62
C HIS A 660 -11.91 -15.23 13.43
N PHE A 661 -12.20 -14.29 14.35
CA PHE A 661 -13.40 -13.46 14.28
C PHE A 661 -13.16 -12.14 14.99
N ARG A 662 -13.16 -11.04 14.23
CA ARG A 662 -12.88 -9.70 14.72
C ARG A 662 -13.93 -8.72 14.23
N ILE A 663 -14.49 -7.96 15.16
CA ILE A 663 -15.39 -6.83 14.91
C ILE A 663 -14.58 -5.55 15.06
N ARG A 664 -14.83 -4.59 14.19
CA ARG A 664 -14.24 -3.25 14.25
C ARG A 664 -15.35 -2.22 14.18
N GLY A 665 -15.19 -1.10 14.87
CA GLY A 665 -16.12 0.00 14.79
C GLY A 665 -15.44 1.32 15.06
N GLY A 666 -16.09 2.39 14.64
CA GLY A 666 -15.54 3.73 14.78
C GLY A 666 -16.60 4.81 14.71
N TYR A 667 -16.27 5.96 15.27
CA TYR A 667 -17.09 7.15 15.25
C TYR A 667 -16.20 8.38 15.05
N VAL A 668 -16.66 9.34 14.24
CA VAL A 668 -16.01 10.64 14.09
C VAL A 668 -17.05 11.75 14.13
N TYR A 669 -16.72 12.82 14.82
CA TYR A 669 -17.52 14.02 15.00
C TYR A 669 -16.66 15.27 14.79
N GLU A 670 -17.11 16.15 13.90
CA GLU A 670 -16.56 17.50 13.73
C GLU A 670 -17.70 18.47 13.43
N PRO A 671 -17.78 19.65 14.10
CA PRO A 671 -18.84 20.62 13.86
C PRO A 671 -18.66 21.39 12.54
N VAL A 672 -17.45 21.40 11.99
CA VAL A 672 -17.07 22.14 10.77
C VAL A 672 -16.18 21.27 9.88
N THR A 673 -16.05 21.66 8.61
CA THR A 673 -15.14 21.05 7.64
C THR A 673 -14.04 22.07 7.28
N PRO A 674 -12.87 22.04 7.95
CA PRO A 674 -11.83 23.07 7.82
C PRO A 674 -11.36 23.33 6.39
N TYR A 675 -11.40 22.29 5.55
CA TYR A 675 -11.05 22.34 4.13
C TYR A 675 -11.75 23.49 3.36
N TYR A 676 -13.01 23.80 3.69
CA TYR A 676 -13.78 24.82 2.97
C TYR A 676 -13.58 26.25 3.48
N TYR A 677 -12.80 26.49 4.54
CA TYR A 677 -12.60 27.83 5.08
C TYR A 677 -11.94 28.78 4.08
N TYR A 678 -10.90 28.29 3.38
CA TYR A 678 -10.13 29.05 2.40
C TYR A 678 -10.63 28.91 0.96
N ALA A 679 -11.78 28.24 0.74
CA ALA A 679 -12.33 28.02 -0.60
C ALA A 679 -12.91 29.32 -1.22
N THR A 680 -13.26 30.30 -0.39
CA THR A 680 -13.72 31.63 -0.81
C THR A 680 -12.88 32.70 -0.12
N ASN A 681 -13.08 33.97 -0.49
CA ASN A 681 -12.43 35.08 0.20
C ASN A 681 -12.95 35.21 1.65
N TYR A 682 -12.24 34.58 2.59
CA TYR A 682 -12.57 34.54 4.03
C TYR A 682 -12.41 35.90 4.74
N ARG A 683 -11.78 36.89 4.09
CA ARG A 683 -11.60 38.24 4.66
C ARG A 683 -12.80 39.14 4.43
N ASP A 684 -13.45 38.98 3.28
CA ASP A 684 -14.56 39.84 2.85
C ASP A 684 -15.92 39.13 2.94
N SER A 685 -15.93 37.82 3.17
CA SER A 685 -17.14 37.01 3.22
C SER A 685 -17.04 36.00 4.35
N ASN A 686 -18.19 35.71 4.97
CA ASN A 686 -18.30 34.60 5.91
C ASN A 686 -17.86 33.29 5.23
N PRO A 687 -17.27 32.33 5.97
CA PRO A 687 -16.98 31.01 5.43
C PRO A 687 -18.23 30.43 4.74
N PRO A 688 -18.05 29.71 3.61
CA PRO A 688 -19.18 29.19 2.85
C PRO A 688 -20.02 28.26 3.73
N ALA A 689 -21.31 28.11 3.43
CA ALA A 689 -22.20 27.25 4.22
C ALA A 689 -21.68 25.81 4.39
N LEU A 690 -20.91 25.32 3.40
CA LEU A 690 -20.22 24.02 3.43
C LEU A 690 -19.22 23.90 4.59
N TYR A 691 -18.60 25.00 5.04
CA TYR A 691 -17.71 25.01 6.20
C TYR A 691 -18.43 24.56 7.48
N TYR A 692 -19.68 24.98 7.67
CA TYR A 692 -20.48 24.66 8.86
C TYR A 692 -21.26 23.35 8.76
N VAL A 693 -21.01 22.55 7.71
CA VAL A 693 -21.60 21.22 7.59
C VAL A 693 -20.90 20.29 8.57
N LYS A 694 -21.64 19.88 9.60
CA LYS A 694 -21.19 18.92 10.60
C LYS A 694 -20.91 17.55 9.99
N THR A 695 -19.74 17.01 10.32
CA THR A 695 -19.39 15.61 10.10
C THR A 695 -19.78 14.81 11.34
N SER A 696 -20.62 13.80 11.16
CA SER A 696 -20.92 12.82 12.20
C SER A 696 -21.12 11.49 11.52
N GLU A 697 -20.17 10.58 11.68
CA GLU A 697 -20.12 9.34 10.92
C GLU A 697 -19.80 8.15 11.83
N LEU A 698 -20.55 7.07 11.62
CA LEU A 698 -20.36 5.79 12.28
C LEU A 698 -19.80 4.81 11.25
N SER A 699 -18.72 4.12 11.59
CA SER A 699 -18.17 3.01 10.83
C SER A 699 -18.27 1.71 11.63
N GLY A 700 -18.49 0.60 10.95
CA GLY A 700 -18.57 -0.71 11.56
C GLY A 700 -18.23 -1.79 10.56
N GLY A 701 -17.65 -2.88 11.03
CA GLY A 701 -17.35 -4.03 10.19
C GLY A 701 -16.97 -5.25 11.00
N PHE A 702 -16.88 -6.38 10.31
CA PHE A 702 -16.42 -7.64 10.86
C PHE A 702 -15.54 -8.34 9.83
N SER A 703 -14.66 -9.20 10.32
CA SER A 703 -13.86 -10.11 9.51
C SER A 703 -13.77 -11.44 10.23
N THR A 704 -13.91 -12.53 9.49
CA THR A 704 -13.75 -13.88 10.00
C THR A 704 -13.03 -14.74 8.99
N ASP A 705 -12.17 -15.59 9.51
CA ASP A 705 -11.50 -16.65 8.78
C ASP A 705 -11.80 -17.96 9.48
N TRP A 706 -12.25 -18.95 8.72
CA TRP A 706 -12.53 -20.28 9.22
C TRP A 706 -12.05 -21.32 8.22
N GLU A 707 -10.98 -22.02 8.59
CA GLU A 707 -10.24 -22.92 7.71
C GLU A 707 -9.79 -22.22 6.42
N ASN A 708 -10.40 -22.59 5.29
CA ASN A 708 -10.11 -22.03 3.97
C ASN A 708 -11.08 -20.91 3.59
N TRP A 709 -12.10 -20.61 4.41
CA TRP A 709 -13.08 -19.56 4.14
C TRP A 709 -12.68 -18.26 4.80
N HIS A 710 -12.88 -17.15 4.10
CA HIS A 710 -12.82 -15.82 4.68
C HIS A 710 -14.09 -15.04 4.32
N LEU A 711 -14.56 -14.25 5.27
CA LEU A 711 -15.73 -13.40 5.11
C LEU A 711 -15.48 -12.09 5.85
N SER A 712 -15.70 -10.98 5.17
CA SER A 712 -15.64 -9.67 5.78
C SER A 712 -16.78 -8.77 5.29
N GLY A 713 -17.15 -7.81 6.13
CA GLY A 713 -18.18 -6.83 5.81
C GLY A 713 -17.92 -5.54 6.52
N PHE A 714 -18.22 -4.41 5.87
CA PHE A 714 -18.11 -3.10 6.47
C PHE A 714 -19.21 -2.15 5.98
N ALA A 715 -19.56 -1.20 6.83
CA ALA A 715 -20.46 -0.11 6.51
C ALA A 715 -19.96 1.18 7.17
N ARG A 716 -20.06 2.30 6.46
CA ARG A 716 -19.84 3.64 6.98
C ARG A 716 -21.09 4.47 6.68
N ARG A 717 -21.66 5.09 7.71
CA ARG A 717 -22.89 5.88 7.62
C ARG A 717 -22.69 7.25 8.24
N SER A 718 -23.04 8.29 7.47
CA SER A 718 -23.13 9.65 7.98
C SER A 718 -24.46 9.82 8.71
N LEU A 719 -24.38 10.03 10.03
CA LEU A 719 -25.52 10.35 10.88
C LEU A 719 -26.00 11.78 10.63
N SER A 720 -25.08 12.72 10.31
CA SER A 720 -25.45 14.10 9.99
C SER A 720 -26.21 14.21 8.67
N ARG A 721 -25.79 13.48 7.63
CA ARG A 721 -26.45 13.45 6.32
C ARG A 721 -27.59 12.42 6.22
N LYS A 722 -27.73 11.52 7.20
CA LYS A 722 -28.67 10.38 7.24
C LYS A 722 -28.48 9.38 6.09
N GLU A 723 -27.27 9.28 5.55
CA GLU A 723 -26.93 8.51 4.35
C GLU A 723 -25.74 7.58 4.59
N PHE A 724 -25.67 6.49 3.83
CA PHE A 724 -24.45 5.69 3.77
C PHE A 724 -23.35 6.48 3.05
N VAL A 725 -22.10 6.31 3.49
CA VAL A 725 -20.90 6.82 2.83
C VAL A 725 -20.30 5.70 1.98
N SER A 726 -20.17 4.51 2.57
CA SER A 726 -19.74 3.29 1.89
C SER A 726 -20.35 2.06 2.53
N LEU A 727 -20.51 1.01 1.74
CA LEU A 727 -20.93 -0.33 2.15
C LEU A 727 -20.15 -1.34 1.31
N GLY A 728 -19.63 -2.38 1.93
CA GLY A 728 -18.98 -3.44 1.20
C GLY A 728 -18.78 -4.69 2.01
N GLY A 729 -18.28 -5.72 1.36
CA GLY A 729 -17.90 -6.98 1.98
C GLY A 729 -17.28 -7.90 0.95
N ASP A 730 -16.54 -8.88 1.44
CA ASP A 730 -15.92 -9.92 0.66
C ASP A 730 -16.25 -11.28 1.27
N ILE A 731 -16.41 -12.28 0.41
CA ILE A 731 -16.47 -13.68 0.80
C ILE A 731 -15.59 -14.44 -0.16
N GLY A 732 -14.76 -15.30 0.39
CA GLY A 732 -13.92 -16.14 -0.44
C GLY A 732 -13.55 -17.45 0.21
N TYR A 733 -12.98 -18.30 -0.62
CA TYR A 733 -12.42 -19.59 -0.26
C TYR A 733 -11.03 -19.68 -0.87
N ASN A 734 -10.02 -19.95 -0.06
CA ASN A 734 -8.63 -20.09 -0.50
C ASN A 734 -8.00 -21.29 0.21
N ASN A 735 -7.48 -22.22 -0.58
CA ASN A 735 -6.72 -23.37 -0.10
C ASN A 735 -5.31 -23.37 -0.72
N ASP A 736 -4.63 -24.51 -0.63
CA ASP A 736 -3.27 -24.72 -1.12
C ASP A 736 -3.11 -24.63 -2.64
N CYS A 737 -4.17 -24.77 -3.44
CA CYS A 737 -4.09 -24.75 -4.90
C CYS A 737 -5.10 -23.85 -5.63
N PHE A 738 -6.12 -23.36 -4.95
CA PHE A 738 -7.25 -22.64 -5.52
C PHE A 738 -7.72 -21.52 -4.58
N GLY A 739 -8.03 -20.37 -5.17
CA GLY A 739 -8.69 -19.26 -4.50
C GLY A 739 -9.91 -18.79 -5.31
N ILE A 740 -10.98 -18.42 -4.63
CA ILE A 740 -12.13 -17.72 -5.20
C ILE A 740 -12.55 -16.63 -4.23
N ASP A 741 -12.75 -15.43 -4.72
CA ASP A 741 -13.12 -14.27 -3.93
C ASP A 741 -14.23 -13.51 -4.65
N PHE A 742 -15.29 -13.19 -3.92
CA PHE A 742 -16.35 -12.30 -4.36
C PHE A 742 -16.39 -11.10 -3.44
N MET A 743 -16.16 -9.92 -4.01
CA MET A 743 -16.21 -8.65 -3.30
C MET A 743 -17.31 -7.76 -3.85
N TYR A 744 -18.11 -7.21 -2.95
CA TYR A 744 -19.07 -6.16 -3.23
C TYR A 744 -18.62 -4.85 -2.59
N LEU A 745 -18.60 -3.78 -3.37
CA LEU A 745 -18.29 -2.43 -2.87
C LEU A 745 -19.26 -1.41 -3.45
N LYS A 746 -19.84 -0.58 -2.61
CA LYS A 746 -20.64 0.58 -3.01
C LYS A 746 -20.19 1.82 -2.26
N GLN A 747 -19.73 2.80 -3.02
CA GLN A 747 -19.43 4.14 -2.52
C GLN A 747 -20.60 5.07 -2.86
N TYR A 748 -21.09 5.80 -1.87
CA TYR A 748 -22.20 6.73 -2.02
C TYR A 748 -21.74 8.17 -2.25
N THR A 749 -20.43 8.40 -2.18
CA THR A 749 -19.81 9.70 -2.43
C THR A 749 -19.73 9.99 -3.93
N SER A 750 -19.95 11.25 -4.30
CA SER A 750 -19.74 11.76 -5.65
C SER A 750 -18.38 12.43 -5.78
N ILE A 751 -17.68 12.19 -6.90
CA ILE A 751 -16.48 12.92 -7.28
C ILE A 751 -16.77 13.55 -8.64
N GLY A 752 -16.57 14.86 -8.77
CA GLY A 752 -16.93 15.60 -9.98
C GLY A 752 -18.42 15.45 -10.36
N GLY A 753 -19.31 15.56 -9.36
CA GLY A 753 -20.77 15.43 -9.56
C GLY A 753 -21.27 14.01 -9.86
N GLN A 754 -20.38 13.02 -9.94
CA GLN A 754 -20.73 11.65 -10.30
C GLN A 754 -20.51 10.68 -9.14
N GLN A 755 -21.57 9.96 -8.76
CA GLN A 755 -21.48 8.87 -7.80
C GLN A 755 -20.90 7.61 -8.46
N ARG A 756 -20.03 6.90 -7.73
CA ARG A 756 -19.56 5.57 -8.16
C ARG A 756 -20.70 4.54 -8.10
N ASN A 757 -20.78 3.67 -9.11
CA ASN A 757 -21.72 2.56 -9.11
C ASN A 757 -21.30 1.46 -8.13
N SER A 758 -22.23 0.55 -7.83
CA SER A 758 -21.88 -0.71 -7.18
C SER A 758 -20.81 -1.45 -8.00
N THR A 759 -19.72 -1.83 -7.36
CA THR A 759 -18.64 -2.61 -7.95
C THR A 759 -18.78 -4.04 -7.43
N TYR A 760 -18.79 -5.00 -8.35
CA TYR A 760 -18.81 -6.43 -8.05
C TYR A 760 -17.53 -7.00 -8.62
N LEU A 761 -16.66 -7.51 -7.76
CA LEU A 761 -15.42 -8.15 -8.17
C LEU A 761 -15.54 -9.63 -7.89
N PHE A 762 -15.06 -10.42 -8.83
CA PHE A 762 -15.02 -11.86 -8.72
C PHE A 762 -13.64 -12.31 -9.17
N THR A 763 -12.81 -12.83 -8.27
CA THR A 763 -11.45 -13.26 -8.60
C THR A 763 -11.30 -14.75 -8.34
N VAL A 764 -10.83 -15.49 -9.34
CA VAL A 764 -10.41 -16.88 -9.24
C VAL A 764 -8.90 -16.93 -9.37
N SER A 765 -8.23 -17.56 -8.41
CA SER A 765 -6.80 -17.80 -8.44
C SER A 765 -6.53 -19.29 -8.57
N LEU A 766 -5.73 -19.65 -9.57
CA LEU A 766 -5.13 -20.96 -9.71
C LEU A 766 -3.66 -20.81 -9.32
N LYS A 767 -3.27 -21.40 -8.18
CA LYS A 767 -1.87 -21.34 -7.74
C LYS A 767 -0.99 -21.93 -8.85
N THR A 768 0.22 -21.40 -9.02
CA THR A 768 1.15 -21.62 -10.16
C THR A 768 0.75 -21.02 -11.52
N LEU A 769 -0.49 -20.58 -11.72
CA LEU A 769 -0.97 -20.02 -13.01
C LEU A 769 -1.37 -18.54 -12.92
N GLY A 770 -1.72 -18.07 -11.72
CA GLY A 770 -2.07 -16.68 -11.45
C GLY A 770 -3.52 -16.49 -10.98
N ALA A 771 -4.04 -15.28 -11.14
CA ALA A 771 -5.41 -14.94 -10.79
C ALA A 771 -6.11 -14.23 -11.94
N PHE A 772 -7.40 -14.52 -12.13
CA PHE A 772 -8.27 -13.91 -13.12
C PHE A 772 -9.60 -13.53 -12.51
N GLY A 773 -10.23 -12.48 -13.01
CA GLY A 773 -11.47 -12.05 -12.40
C GLY A 773 -12.23 -10.95 -13.12
N LEU A 774 -13.52 -10.87 -12.78
CA LEU A 774 -14.38 -9.71 -13.02
C LEU A 774 -13.95 -8.59 -12.04
N LYS A 775 -13.68 -7.39 -12.54
CA LYS A 775 -13.22 -6.23 -11.75
C LYS A 775 -14.19 -5.05 -11.73
#